data_AF-A0A7Z0Q9S9-F1
#
_entry.id   AF-A0A7Z0Q9S9-F1
#
_cell.length_a   1.000
_cell.length_b   1.000
_cell.length_c   1.000
_cell.angle_alpha   90.00
_cell.angle_beta   90.00
_cell.angle_gamma   90.00
#
_symmetry.space_group_name_H-M   'P 1'
#
loop_
_entity.id
_entity.type
_entity.pdbx_description
1 polymer ?
#
loop_
_entity_poly.entity_id
_entity_poly.type
_entity_poly.pdbx_seq_one_letter_code
_entity_poly.pdbx_strand_id
1 'polypeptide(L)'
;MTSTLPRMRLAIALSATTMLTPPALAQTLPTGGQVVSGQATISQSGNAMTINQSSDRMIANWQSFSIGAGSSVTFNQPGASSVALNRVVGQDPSKILGSLSANGQVFLINPNGIAIGKTGSVQTGGFVASTLGISNADFLAGRYNFTGSGGAITNEGSISGKVVALISPSVSNSGSITGSTALAAGTDVLLDFNGDGLLSVEVKASTVKTLVENKGLIRADGGLAILTAKGASEAMKGVVNNTGVVQAASIGSKNGRILLLGDAKHGEVNAGGTLRARSVETSAAKVNLAADLKVDTLGGRWLIDPVNITIDANYAGVLQTALASGDVTVTTSGSGTDEGNVTVNSAVTWGSHILTLRADNNIVINAPLTSTGTTSSDGLVLQYAQTTATGGYTINAPVNLAAGSLFQTQKGTDAAITYAVITDVNALQNINTNRSGNYVLGANIDASATAGWNGGAGFTPIGGIGDISKYFSGIFDGLGHRISNLTINRPSSDNIGLFGYIDGGTIRNVGLEGGSVTGNNAVGGLVGSSGLWVYGGTSSVAYNTISNVYNTGNVTGSGAMVGGLVGDAYITTISNSYATGTIAGYGAAGGLGGRVVASFVSNSYATGNVSASWDGAGGLIAYNIGTWMGPGPGDYAIGTVSHSYATGTVSGGINVGGLLGYSNIGLVTDSHATGNVSGTGAIGGTGTSAGGLVGFQQYSRVERSYATGNVSGVDSVGGLVGGSWYGAVVSQSYATGNVSGTRSIGGLVGRSNEAVSVLDSYATGAVSGNSEVGGLVGVNQESHVSRSYFAGTVSGTSNVGAIVGMNWDGGDVTQSYANRETSGQSAACGASFGGGICDGGMLTTAQLRDPFTFINNGYDFAAVWGKSVSGANNGMPVLRAFGDTVYDAYVNVAGSASTTYGTLASLGGLTMTGVNANRVTLGWGSAVTTALGAGSYNPSGPDVLSATGSGGAVYVGSVAVGLTIDRAPLTISANASKTYDGLAFSGGSVAYSGFMNGETASVLSGTLLYGGTAQGAVNAGRYSLTASGLSSANYVITYVDGSLTVNKAPLTIAVNGVTKNYDGVPFSGGSSIYSGFVNGEGLSALSGTLVYGGSAQGTRNPGVYSIAASGLTSANYDITYVDGRLAIIPRDAGACSLGAGGNPICGATPPDPAAPLGLNDQAPIEVVLR
;
A
#
# COMPACT_ATOMS: atom_id res chain seq x y z
N MET A 1 9.76 -0.92 21.79
CA MET A 1 8.79 -2.01 22.04
C MET A 1 9.54 -3.34 21.98
N THR A 2 9.09 -4.35 22.73
CA THR A 2 9.70 -5.68 22.87
C THR A 2 9.13 -6.69 21.87
N SER A 3 9.96 -7.41 21.12
CA SER A 3 9.64 -8.76 20.57
C SER A 3 10.89 -9.44 19.97
N THR A 4 11.40 -10.50 20.60
CA THR A 4 11.32 -11.94 20.20
C THR A 4 12.13 -12.38 18.97
N LEU A 5 13.25 -13.08 19.24
CA LEU A 5 13.95 -13.96 18.29
C LEU A 5 13.16 -15.28 18.07
N PRO A 6 12.94 -15.73 16.83
CA PRO A 6 12.54 -17.11 16.56
C PRO A 6 13.76 -18.03 16.43
N ARG A 7 13.77 -19.14 17.18
CA ARG A 7 14.67 -20.28 16.94
C ARG A 7 14.13 -21.09 15.77
N MET A 8 14.98 -21.48 14.82
CA MET A 8 14.65 -22.55 13.86
C MET A 8 15.60 -23.73 14.06
N ARG A 9 15.05 -24.89 14.42
CA ARG A 9 15.78 -26.15 14.59
C ARG A 9 16.04 -26.76 13.22
N LEU A 10 17.22 -27.33 13.00
CA LEU A 10 17.43 -28.36 11.98
C LEU A 10 17.72 -29.67 12.70
N ALA A 11 16.84 -30.66 12.50
CA ALA A 11 17.02 -32.00 13.02
C ALA A 11 17.62 -32.89 11.94
N ILE A 12 18.69 -33.61 12.27
CA ILE A 12 19.13 -34.80 11.53
C ILE A 12 19.31 -35.90 12.55
N ALA A 13 18.54 -36.97 12.40
CA ALA A 13 18.68 -38.18 13.20
C ALA A 13 19.51 -39.20 12.43
N LEU A 14 20.48 -39.84 13.10
CA LEU A 14 20.90 -41.19 12.72
C LEU A 14 21.44 -41.95 13.93
N SER A 15 20.66 -42.94 14.37
CA SER A 15 21.08 -43.95 15.33
C SER A 15 21.77 -45.09 14.59
N ALA A 16 23.02 -45.41 14.96
CA ALA A 16 23.68 -46.64 14.54
C ALA A 16 24.51 -47.22 15.69
N THR A 17 24.28 -48.48 16.01
CA THR A 17 24.92 -49.23 17.09
C THR A 17 26.41 -49.45 16.84
N THR A 18 27.21 -49.32 17.89
CA THR A 18 28.65 -49.59 17.87
C THR A 18 28.93 -51.09 17.81
N MET A 19 29.19 -51.63 16.62
CA MET A 19 30.07 -52.80 16.48
C MET A 19 31.52 -52.32 16.43
N LEU A 20 32.38 -52.88 17.28
CA LEU A 20 33.82 -52.61 17.25
C LEU A 20 34.44 -53.21 15.98
N THR A 21 34.60 -52.38 14.95
CA THR A 21 35.67 -52.56 13.97
C THR A 21 36.96 -51.93 14.54
N PRO A 22 38.14 -52.52 14.30
CA PRO A 22 39.39 -51.87 14.67
C PRO A 22 39.52 -50.53 13.93
N PRO A 23 40.11 -49.49 14.55
CA PRO A 23 40.25 -48.19 13.90
C PRO A 23 41.07 -48.34 12.63
N ALA A 24 40.51 -47.89 11.50
CA ALA A 24 41.28 -47.73 10.28
C ALA A 24 42.47 -46.80 10.58
N LEU A 25 43.69 -47.28 10.32
CA LEU A 25 44.90 -46.49 10.49
C LEU A 25 44.75 -45.19 9.69
N ALA A 26 44.95 -44.05 10.35
CA ALA A 26 44.83 -42.75 9.70
C ALA A 26 45.82 -42.69 8.52
N GLN A 27 45.30 -42.52 7.31
CA GLN A 27 46.10 -42.53 6.09
C GLN A 27 47.19 -41.43 6.15
N THR A 28 48.45 -41.86 6.12
CA THR A 28 49.62 -40.97 6.28
C THR A 28 50.09 -40.31 4.99
N LEU A 29 49.91 -40.97 3.83
CA LEU A 29 50.35 -40.50 2.52
C LEU A 29 49.33 -40.81 1.41
N PRO A 30 49.38 -40.13 0.25
CA PRO A 30 48.54 -40.42 -0.91
C PRO A 30 48.66 -41.88 -1.39
N THR A 31 47.59 -42.46 -1.94
CA THR A 31 47.57 -43.86 -2.42
C THR A 31 46.94 -44.01 -3.80
N GLY A 32 47.32 -45.07 -4.51
CA GLY A 32 46.79 -45.41 -5.84
C GLY A 32 47.18 -44.41 -6.94
N GLY A 33 48.31 -43.72 -6.80
CA GLY A 33 48.78 -42.72 -7.77
C GLY A 33 49.19 -43.35 -9.10
N GLN A 34 48.52 -42.95 -10.19
CA GLN A 34 48.86 -43.33 -11.56
C GLN A 34 48.98 -42.11 -12.46
N VAL A 35 50.10 -41.99 -13.16
CA VAL A 35 50.35 -40.92 -14.15
C VAL A 35 49.56 -41.24 -15.42
N VAL A 36 48.63 -40.35 -15.78
CA VAL A 36 47.71 -40.48 -16.92
C VAL A 36 48.15 -39.61 -18.11
N SER A 37 48.95 -38.57 -17.84
CA SER A 37 49.57 -37.74 -18.88
C SER A 37 50.85 -37.08 -18.36
N GLY A 38 51.80 -36.81 -19.25
CA GLY A 38 53.15 -36.38 -18.89
C GLY A 38 54.04 -37.51 -18.41
N GLN A 39 55.16 -37.17 -17.78
CA GLN A 39 56.15 -38.10 -17.24
C GLN A 39 56.47 -37.72 -15.80
N ALA A 40 56.30 -38.66 -14.87
CA ALA A 40 56.73 -38.54 -13.49
C ALA A 40 56.95 -39.92 -12.86
N THR A 41 57.85 -40.00 -11.89
CA THR A 41 58.03 -41.17 -11.01
C THR A 41 57.55 -40.85 -9.61
N ILE A 42 56.69 -41.69 -9.03
CA ILE A 42 56.23 -41.57 -7.64
C ILE A 42 57.04 -42.55 -6.78
N SER A 43 57.72 -42.05 -5.75
CA SER A 43 58.48 -42.86 -4.79
C SER A 43 58.11 -42.53 -3.35
N GLN A 44 58.24 -43.51 -2.45
CA GLN A 44 57.95 -43.35 -1.03
C GLN A 44 59.12 -43.90 -0.19
N SER A 45 59.50 -43.16 0.85
CA SER A 45 60.50 -43.55 1.85
C SER A 45 59.97 -43.20 3.24
N GLY A 46 59.46 -44.20 3.96
CA GLY A 46 58.79 -44.00 5.25
C GLY A 46 57.57 -43.08 5.13
N ASN A 47 57.58 -42.00 5.92
CA ASN A 47 56.52 -40.97 5.92
C ASN A 47 56.75 -39.83 4.89
N ALA A 48 57.71 -39.98 3.98
CA ALA A 48 57.97 -39.04 2.89
C ALA A 48 57.63 -39.66 1.53
N MET A 49 56.92 -38.92 0.68
CA MET A 49 56.67 -39.26 -0.72
C MET A 49 57.32 -38.20 -1.62
N THR A 50 58.01 -38.63 -2.66
CA THR A 50 58.61 -37.75 -3.67
C THR A 50 58.06 -38.08 -5.06
N ILE A 51 57.53 -37.07 -5.74
CA ILE A 51 57.11 -37.14 -7.13
C ILE A 51 58.15 -36.39 -7.96
N ASN A 52 58.99 -37.12 -8.69
CA ASN A 52 59.92 -36.51 -9.64
C ASN A 52 59.23 -36.42 -11.01
N GLN A 53 58.81 -35.22 -11.39
CA GLN A 53 58.20 -34.89 -12.67
C GLN A 53 59.28 -34.47 -13.67
N SER A 54 59.27 -35.02 -14.89
CA SER A 54 60.22 -34.69 -15.96
C SER A 54 59.59 -33.95 -17.14
N SER A 55 58.27 -33.95 -17.29
CA SER A 55 57.54 -33.14 -18.28
C SER A 55 57.02 -31.83 -17.67
N ASP A 56 56.86 -30.76 -18.47
CA ASP A 56 56.35 -29.48 -17.93
C ASP A 56 54.92 -29.53 -17.39
N ARG A 57 54.07 -30.40 -17.93
CA ARG A 57 52.75 -30.70 -17.38
C ARG A 57 52.66 -32.19 -17.09
N MET A 58 52.07 -32.54 -15.95
CA MET A 58 51.66 -33.93 -15.65
C MET A 58 50.23 -33.98 -15.13
N ILE A 59 49.60 -35.13 -15.30
CA ILE A 59 48.31 -35.50 -14.71
C ILE A 59 48.50 -36.84 -14.01
N ALA A 60 48.21 -36.91 -12.71
CA ALA A 60 48.07 -38.17 -11.98
C ALA A 60 46.66 -38.29 -11.38
N ASN A 61 46.05 -39.45 -11.54
CA ASN A 61 44.87 -39.85 -10.80
C ASN A 61 45.29 -40.59 -9.52
N TRP A 62 44.56 -40.40 -8.43
CA TRP A 62 44.85 -40.97 -7.11
C TRP A 62 43.57 -41.60 -6.52
N GLN A 63 43.68 -42.74 -5.85
CA GLN A 63 42.54 -43.29 -5.12
C GLN A 63 42.19 -42.40 -3.92
N SER A 64 43.21 -41.89 -3.23
CA SER A 64 43.06 -40.82 -2.24
C SER A 64 44.35 -40.02 -2.10
N PHE A 65 44.22 -38.72 -1.82
CA PHE A 65 45.35 -37.80 -1.65
C PHE A 65 45.23 -37.09 -0.30
N SER A 66 45.87 -37.66 0.72
CA SER A 66 45.92 -37.14 2.09
C SER A 66 47.34 -37.23 2.62
N ILE A 67 47.73 -36.29 3.49
CA ILE A 67 49.06 -36.19 4.08
C ILE A 67 48.87 -36.08 5.60
N GLY A 68 49.18 -37.14 6.33
CA GLY A 68 49.06 -37.19 7.79
C GLY A 68 50.04 -36.25 8.49
N ALA A 69 49.77 -35.92 9.76
CA ALA A 69 50.68 -35.13 10.58
C ALA A 69 52.07 -35.82 10.66
N GLY A 70 53.14 -35.04 10.54
CA GLY A 70 54.52 -35.56 10.47
C GLY A 70 54.87 -36.31 9.18
N SER A 71 54.00 -36.33 8.17
CA SER A 71 54.29 -36.86 6.83
C SER A 71 54.57 -35.73 5.83
N SER A 72 55.23 -36.05 4.72
CA SER A 72 55.60 -35.08 3.67
C SER A 72 55.37 -35.60 2.26
N VAL A 73 54.96 -34.71 1.36
CA VAL A 73 54.89 -34.94 -0.09
C VAL A 73 55.69 -33.84 -0.78
N THR A 74 56.62 -34.22 -1.66
CA THR A 74 57.49 -33.28 -2.39
C THR A 74 57.38 -33.51 -3.88
N PHE A 75 57.06 -32.47 -4.65
CA PHE A 75 57.11 -32.47 -6.11
C PHE A 75 58.41 -31.80 -6.59
N ASN A 76 59.28 -32.60 -7.21
CA ASN A 76 60.46 -32.11 -7.92
C ASN A 76 60.09 -31.99 -9.40
N GLN A 77 59.99 -30.77 -9.91
CA GLN A 77 59.47 -30.47 -11.25
C GLN A 77 60.54 -29.75 -12.11
N PRO A 78 60.45 -29.75 -13.45
CA PRO A 78 61.49 -29.19 -14.32
C PRO A 78 61.78 -27.70 -14.07
N GLY A 79 60.77 -26.91 -13.73
CA GLY A 79 60.93 -25.50 -13.37
C GLY A 79 59.73 -24.92 -12.61
N ALA A 80 59.85 -23.64 -12.23
CA ALA A 80 58.82 -22.94 -11.44
C ALA A 80 57.49 -22.70 -12.18
N SER A 81 57.49 -22.87 -13.51
CA SER A 81 56.31 -22.80 -14.38
C SER A 81 55.68 -24.17 -14.67
N SER A 82 56.35 -25.27 -14.33
CA SER A 82 55.84 -26.62 -14.55
C SER A 82 54.67 -26.91 -13.59
N VAL A 83 53.69 -27.71 -14.03
CA VAL A 83 52.42 -27.92 -13.33
C VAL A 83 52.12 -29.41 -13.13
N ALA A 84 51.78 -29.80 -11.91
CA ALA A 84 51.34 -31.15 -11.55
C ALA A 84 49.86 -31.18 -11.17
N LEU A 85 49.00 -31.78 -12.00
CA LEU A 85 47.59 -32.01 -11.65
C LEU A 85 47.41 -33.36 -10.98
N ASN A 86 46.87 -33.33 -9.76
CA ASN A 86 46.58 -34.48 -8.92
C ASN A 86 45.07 -34.57 -8.75
N ARG A 87 44.44 -35.56 -9.37
CA ARG A 87 42.98 -35.77 -9.33
C ARG A 87 42.64 -36.97 -8.47
N VAL A 88 41.85 -36.77 -7.42
CA VAL A 88 41.30 -37.86 -6.62
C VAL A 88 40.09 -38.45 -7.36
N VAL A 89 40.09 -39.78 -7.53
CA VAL A 89 39.00 -40.55 -8.15
C VAL A 89 38.27 -41.47 -7.17
N GLY A 90 38.77 -41.62 -5.93
CA GLY A 90 38.05 -42.27 -4.85
C GLY A 90 37.00 -41.36 -4.18
N GLN A 91 36.44 -41.84 -3.07
CA GLN A 91 35.30 -41.23 -2.38
C GLN A 91 35.70 -40.38 -1.16
N ASP A 92 36.97 -40.40 -0.75
CA ASP A 92 37.44 -39.73 0.47
C ASP A 92 37.86 -38.27 0.21
N PRO A 93 37.54 -37.34 1.12
CA PRO A 93 38.06 -35.97 1.08
C PRO A 93 39.55 -35.94 1.41
N SER A 94 40.27 -35.02 0.76
CA SER A 94 41.71 -34.83 0.95
C SER A 94 41.99 -34.13 2.28
N LYS A 95 42.80 -34.74 3.15
CA LYS A 95 43.23 -34.14 4.43
C LYS A 95 44.72 -33.87 4.42
N ILE A 96 45.11 -32.59 4.45
CA ILE A 96 46.51 -32.14 4.49
C ILE A 96 46.82 -31.66 5.92
N LEU A 97 47.41 -32.54 6.71
CA LEU A 97 47.84 -32.32 8.10
C LEU A 97 49.36 -32.28 8.25
N GLY A 98 50.10 -32.80 7.28
CA GLY A 98 51.56 -32.71 7.15
C GLY A 98 51.99 -31.65 6.13
N SER A 99 53.14 -31.88 5.48
CA SER A 99 53.74 -30.93 4.53
C SER A 99 53.56 -31.35 3.07
N LEU A 100 53.25 -30.38 2.22
CA LEU A 100 53.25 -30.48 0.75
C LEU A 100 54.20 -29.42 0.19
N SER A 101 55.27 -29.83 -0.48
CA SER A 101 56.24 -28.91 -1.07
C SER A 101 56.41 -29.12 -2.58
N ALA A 102 56.68 -28.03 -3.32
CA ALA A 102 56.99 -28.09 -4.75
C ALA A 102 57.81 -26.89 -5.21
N ASN A 103 58.72 -27.08 -6.17
CA ASN A 103 59.41 -25.96 -6.82
C ASN A 103 58.58 -25.30 -7.93
N GLY A 104 57.63 -26.02 -8.51
CA GLY A 104 56.64 -25.53 -9.49
C GLY A 104 55.21 -25.54 -8.92
N GLN A 105 54.23 -25.65 -9.79
CA GLN A 105 52.80 -25.54 -9.44
C GLN A 105 52.17 -26.91 -9.17
N VAL A 106 51.28 -26.97 -8.16
CA VAL A 106 50.53 -28.17 -7.78
C VAL A 106 49.03 -27.87 -7.80
N PHE A 107 48.29 -28.64 -8.60
CA PHE A 107 46.83 -28.61 -8.66
C PHE A 107 46.32 -29.86 -7.95
N LEU A 108 45.39 -29.70 -7.00
CA LEU A 108 44.73 -30.79 -6.27
C LEU A 108 43.22 -30.73 -6.51
N ILE A 109 42.68 -31.72 -7.20
CA ILE A 109 41.28 -31.81 -7.59
C ILE A 109 40.62 -32.96 -6.82
N ASN A 110 39.70 -32.67 -5.90
CA ASN A 110 38.96 -33.70 -5.16
C ASN A 110 37.49 -33.28 -4.95
N PRO A 111 36.53 -33.85 -5.72
CA PRO A 111 35.11 -33.53 -5.59
C PRO A 111 34.50 -33.78 -4.21
N ASN A 112 35.11 -34.63 -3.37
CA ASN A 112 34.61 -34.97 -2.04
C ASN A 112 34.95 -33.90 -0.98
N GLY A 113 35.88 -32.99 -1.27
CA GLY A 113 36.34 -31.94 -0.36
C GLY A 113 37.86 -31.94 -0.11
N ILE A 114 38.39 -30.79 0.31
CA ILE A 114 39.82 -30.61 0.61
C ILE A 114 39.96 -29.82 1.92
N ALA A 115 40.62 -30.40 2.93
CA ALA A 115 40.85 -29.77 4.23
C ALA A 115 42.35 -29.70 4.55
N ILE A 116 42.89 -28.48 4.64
CA ILE A 116 44.23 -28.21 5.18
C ILE A 116 44.05 -27.92 6.67
N GLY A 117 44.49 -28.83 7.54
CA GLY A 117 44.33 -28.68 8.99
C GLY A 117 45.36 -27.74 9.61
N LYS A 118 45.22 -27.45 10.91
CA LYS A 118 46.08 -26.49 11.65
C LYS A 118 47.59 -26.74 11.55
N THR A 119 48.01 -27.99 11.44
CA THR A 119 49.43 -28.39 11.26
C THR A 119 49.84 -28.55 9.80
N GLY A 120 48.89 -28.45 8.88
CA GLY A 120 49.11 -28.57 7.44
C GLY A 120 49.91 -27.39 6.89
N SER A 121 50.90 -27.69 6.05
CA SER A 121 51.69 -26.68 5.37
C SER A 121 51.83 -27.00 3.89
N VAL A 122 51.48 -26.04 3.03
CA VAL A 122 51.60 -26.13 1.58
C VAL A 122 52.55 -25.03 1.11
N GLN A 123 53.66 -25.39 0.48
CA GLN A 123 54.67 -24.46 -0.02
C GLN A 123 55.06 -24.82 -1.45
N THR A 124 54.57 -24.04 -2.42
CA THR A 124 54.67 -24.38 -3.85
C THR A 124 55.03 -23.15 -4.69
N GLY A 125 55.43 -23.34 -5.94
CA GLY A 125 55.49 -22.26 -6.92
C GLY A 125 54.10 -21.64 -7.17
N GLY A 126 53.04 -22.45 -7.10
CA GLY A 126 51.65 -22.02 -7.04
C GLY A 126 50.71 -23.19 -6.71
N PHE A 127 49.61 -22.94 -6.02
CA PHE A 127 48.70 -23.97 -5.52
C PHE A 127 47.26 -23.73 -5.99
N VAL A 128 46.65 -24.73 -6.63
CA VAL A 128 45.24 -24.69 -7.01
C VAL A 128 44.52 -25.87 -6.38
N ALA A 129 43.67 -25.63 -5.38
CA ALA A 129 42.79 -26.64 -4.80
C ALA A 129 41.37 -26.46 -5.35
N SER A 130 40.78 -27.52 -5.88
CA SER A 130 39.43 -27.47 -6.44
C SER A 130 38.60 -28.68 -6.06
N THR A 131 37.33 -28.47 -5.69
CA THR A 131 36.33 -29.54 -5.64
C THR A 131 35.49 -29.60 -6.92
N LEU A 132 35.67 -28.62 -7.81
CA LEU A 132 35.18 -28.63 -9.18
C LEU A 132 36.16 -29.39 -10.09
N GLY A 133 35.63 -30.13 -11.06
CA GLY A 133 36.44 -30.89 -12.02
C GLY A 133 36.99 -30.02 -13.16
N ILE A 134 38.15 -30.41 -13.69
CA ILE A 134 38.74 -29.87 -14.93
C ILE A 134 39.07 -31.02 -15.89
N SER A 135 38.78 -30.82 -17.17
CA SER A 135 39.06 -31.82 -18.21
C SER A 135 40.58 -31.95 -18.46
N ASN A 136 41.04 -33.13 -18.89
CA ASN A 136 42.45 -33.30 -19.27
C ASN A 136 42.82 -32.39 -20.46
N ALA A 137 41.91 -32.19 -21.42
CA ALA A 137 42.16 -31.38 -22.61
C ALA A 137 42.34 -29.90 -22.27
N ASP A 138 41.52 -29.36 -21.36
CA ASP A 138 41.59 -27.96 -20.94
C ASP A 138 42.86 -27.71 -20.12
N PHE A 139 43.17 -28.57 -19.15
CA PHE A 139 44.42 -28.48 -18.37
C PHE A 139 45.68 -28.54 -19.23
N LEU A 140 45.73 -29.44 -20.22
CA LEU A 140 46.87 -29.56 -21.13
C LEU A 140 46.97 -28.35 -22.08
N ALA A 141 45.84 -27.80 -22.50
CA ALA A 141 45.78 -26.57 -23.30
C ALA A 141 45.98 -25.28 -22.48
N GLY A 142 46.19 -25.36 -21.16
CA GLY A 142 46.35 -24.21 -20.28
C GLY A 142 45.06 -23.41 -20.04
N ARG A 143 43.88 -23.94 -20.38
CA ARG A 143 42.58 -23.36 -20.08
C ARG A 143 42.11 -23.88 -18.72
N TYR A 144 42.02 -23.01 -17.71
CA TYR A 144 41.67 -23.44 -16.36
C TYR A 144 40.20 -23.16 -16.06
N ASN A 145 39.33 -23.85 -16.80
CA ASN A 145 37.89 -23.88 -16.56
C ASN A 145 37.53 -25.06 -15.63
N PHE A 146 36.86 -24.76 -14.52
CA PHE A 146 36.50 -25.73 -13.49
C PHE A 146 34.97 -25.78 -13.31
N THR A 147 34.39 -26.97 -13.42
CA THR A 147 32.93 -27.18 -13.38
C THR A 147 32.54 -28.35 -12.46
N GLY A 148 31.42 -28.24 -11.76
CA GLY A 148 30.86 -29.32 -10.94
C GLY A 148 30.07 -28.80 -9.74
N SER A 149 29.76 -29.68 -8.78
CA SER A 149 28.99 -29.36 -7.57
C SER A 149 29.66 -29.89 -6.30
N GLY A 150 31.00 -29.92 -6.28
CA GLY A 150 31.79 -30.64 -5.26
C GLY A 150 31.65 -30.10 -3.84
N GLY A 151 32.25 -30.83 -2.89
CA GLY A 151 32.26 -30.50 -1.46
C GLY A 151 33.03 -29.22 -1.11
N ALA A 152 33.21 -28.96 0.18
CA ALA A 152 33.84 -27.74 0.68
C ALA A 152 35.39 -27.78 0.64
N ILE A 153 36.01 -26.59 0.63
CA ILE A 153 37.44 -26.40 0.92
C ILE A 153 37.61 -25.65 2.23
N THR A 154 38.43 -26.18 3.14
CA THR A 154 38.80 -25.49 4.39
C THR A 154 40.32 -25.37 4.53
N ASN A 155 40.81 -24.20 4.90
CA ASN A 155 42.19 -23.97 5.30
C ASN A 155 42.26 -23.44 6.73
N GLU A 156 42.74 -24.27 7.66
CA GLU A 156 43.14 -23.87 9.02
C GLU A 156 44.67 -23.78 9.18
N GLY A 157 45.44 -24.16 8.15
CA GLY A 157 46.89 -24.28 8.19
C GLY A 157 47.64 -23.12 7.52
N SER A 158 48.74 -23.44 6.85
CA SER A 158 49.55 -22.48 6.09
C SER A 158 49.64 -22.84 4.61
N ILE A 159 49.36 -21.89 3.73
CA ILE A 159 49.52 -22.03 2.27
C ILE A 159 50.39 -20.89 1.77
N SER A 160 51.44 -21.22 1.01
CA SER A 160 52.31 -20.24 0.36
C SER A 160 52.63 -20.64 -1.09
N GLY A 161 52.65 -19.63 -1.96
CA GLY A 161 53.14 -19.71 -3.33
C GLY A 161 53.03 -18.38 -4.05
N LYS A 162 53.41 -18.29 -5.33
CA LYS A 162 53.20 -17.05 -6.09
C LYS A 162 51.71 -16.77 -6.30
N VAL A 163 50.95 -17.84 -6.52
CA VAL A 163 49.51 -17.85 -6.73
C VAL A 163 48.87 -18.97 -5.92
N VAL A 164 47.74 -18.68 -5.28
CA VAL A 164 46.91 -19.64 -4.53
C VAL A 164 45.46 -19.48 -4.99
N ALA A 165 44.83 -20.56 -5.46
CA ALA A 165 43.40 -20.55 -5.80
C ALA A 165 42.68 -21.70 -5.09
N LEU A 166 41.61 -21.37 -4.34
CA LEU A 166 40.72 -22.33 -3.69
C LEU A 166 39.33 -22.21 -4.35
N ILE A 167 38.87 -23.27 -5.03
CA ILE A 167 37.69 -23.28 -5.90
C ILE A 167 36.68 -24.33 -5.43
N SER A 168 35.53 -23.91 -4.93
CA SER A 168 34.48 -24.81 -4.39
C SER A 168 33.21 -24.03 -4.11
N PRO A 169 32.00 -24.62 -4.20
CA PRO A 169 30.78 -23.98 -3.73
C PRO A 169 30.86 -23.42 -2.29
N SER A 170 31.75 -23.95 -1.44
CA SER A 170 32.03 -23.39 -0.11
C SER A 170 33.54 -23.39 0.19
N VAL A 171 34.12 -22.20 0.38
CA VAL A 171 35.54 -21.99 0.69
C VAL A 171 35.67 -21.24 2.02
N SER A 172 36.46 -21.77 2.96
CA SER A 172 36.70 -21.12 4.26
C SER A 172 38.19 -21.09 4.62
N ASN A 173 38.73 -19.89 4.89
CA ASN A 173 40.09 -19.68 5.38
C ASN A 173 40.07 -19.16 6.83
N SER A 174 40.51 -19.98 7.78
CA SER A 174 40.84 -19.59 9.16
C SER A 174 42.35 -19.61 9.45
N GLY A 175 43.14 -20.20 8.54
CA GLY A 175 44.60 -20.23 8.58
C GLY A 175 45.26 -19.02 7.92
N SER A 176 46.41 -19.26 7.29
CA SER A 176 47.18 -18.24 6.56
C SER A 176 47.39 -18.61 5.10
N ILE A 177 47.25 -17.62 4.21
CA ILE A 177 47.55 -17.72 2.78
C ILE A 177 48.50 -16.59 2.41
N THR A 178 49.63 -16.91 1.75
CA THR A 178 50.59 -15.94 1.22
C THR A 178 50.81 -16.16 -0.28
N GLY A 179 50.61 -15.10 -1.07
CA GLY A 179 50.61 -15.13 -2.53
C GLY A 179 49.40 -14.40 -3.12
N SER A 180 49.38 -14.19 -4.44
CA SER A 180 48.16 -13.72 -5.12
C SER A 180 47.06 -14.77 -4.93
N THR A 181 45.94 -14.38 -4.31
CA THR A 181 44.96 -15.32 -3.76
C THR A 181 43.60 -15.17 -4.43
N ALA A 182 43.02 -16.29 -4.87
CA ALA A 182 41.64 -16.43 -5.31
C ALA A 182 40.88 -17.37 -4.38
N LEU A 183 39.85 -16.88 -3.70
CA LEU A 183 38.83 -17.72 -3.08
C LEU A 183 37.55 -17.59 -3.90
N ALA A 184 37.18 -18.64 -4.64
CA ALA A 184 36.13 -18.57 -5.65
C ALA A 184 35.03 -19.61 -5.37
N ALA A 185 33.81 -19.13 -5.07
CA ALA A 185 32.66 -19.97 -4.78
C ALA A 185 31.61 -19.96 -5.88
N GLY A 186 31.48 -21.12 -6.53
CA GLY A 186 30.63 -21.34 -7.69
C GLY A 186 30.61 -22.81 -8.11
N THR A 187 29.86 -23.08 -9.18
CA THR A 187 29.76 -24.40 -9.85
C THR A 187 30.40 -24.41 -11.25
N ASP A 188 30.79 -23.23 -11.74
CA ASP A 188 31.48 -22.97 -13.01
C ASP A 188 32.38 -21.74 -12.76
N VAL A 189 33.69 -21.96 -12.81
CA VAL A 189 34.73 -20.97 -12.45
C VAL A 189 35.88 -21.04 -13.46
N LEU A 190 36.22 -19.89 -14.05
CA LEU A 190 37.35 -19.71 -14.95
C LEU A 190 38.48 -18.96 -14.24
N LEU A 191 39.71 -19.48 -14.35
CA LEU A 191 40.93 -18.81 -13.89
C LEU A 191 41.86 -18.49 -15.07
N ASP A 192 42.44 -17.30 -15.06
CA ASP A 192 43.50 -16.90 -16.00
C ASP A 192 44.82 -16.61 -15.28
N PHE A 193 45.90 -17.17 -15.82
CA PHE A 193 47.27 -17.07 -15.32
C PHE A 193 48.29 -16.75 -16.43
N ASN A 194 48.04 -15.70 -17.23
CA ASN A 194 48.85 -15.45 -18.43
C ASN A 194 50.25 -14.87 -18.12
N GLY A 195 51.23 -15.75 -17.88
CA GLY A 195 52.66 -15.45 -17.94
C GLY A 195 53.30 -14.81 -16.70
N ASP A 196 52.56 -14.05 -15.87
CA ASP A 196 53.14 -13.28 -14.77
C ASP A 196 52.42 -13.36 -13.39
N GLY A 197 51.20 -13.91 -13.33
CA GLY A 197 50.44 -14.07 -12.08
C GLY A 197 48.97 -14.45 -12.30
N LEU A 198 48.15 -14.32 -11.25
CA LEU A 198 46.68 -14.38 -11.35
C LEU A 198 46.16 -13.04 -11.88
N LEU A 199 45.54 -13.06 -13.06
CA LEU A 199 45.04 -11.85 -13.72
C LEU A 199 43.54 -11.61 -13.43
N SER A 200 42.73 -12.66 -13.52
CA SER A 200 41.28 -12.60 -13.32
C SER A 200 40.70 -13.92 -12.80
N VAL A 201 39.54 -13.81 -12.16
CA VAL A 201 38.68 -14.93 -11.73
C VAL A 201 37.27 -14.60 -12.22
N GLU A 202 36.67 -15.49 -13.01
CA GLU A 202 35.26 -15.38 -13.37
C GLU A 202 34.49 -16.52 -12.72
N VAL A 203 33.45 -16.18 -11.96
CA VAL A 203 32.46 -17.13 -11.45
C VAL A 203 31.15 -16.89 -12.21
N LYS A 204 30.53 -17.96 -12.75
CA LYS A 204 29.18 -17.88 -13.31
C LYS A 204 28.12 -18.06 -12.22
N ALA A 205 26.92 -17.54 -12.47
CA ALA A 205 25.80 -17.64 -11.53
C ALA A 205 25.47 -19.11 -11.19
N SER A 206 25.49 -19.45 -9.90
CA SER A 206 25.34 -20.83 -9.44
C SER A 206 23.92 -21.16 -8.97
N THR A 207 23.43 -22.36 -9.29
CA THR A 207 22.12 -22.87 -8.83
C THR A 207 22.13 -23.43 -7.41
N VAL A 208 23.28 -23.39 -6.72
CA VAL A 208 23.43 -23.70 -5.30
C VAL A 208 23.91 -22.47 -4.54
N LYS A 209 23.65 -22.42 -3.23
CA LYS A 209 24.23 -21.39 -2.36
C LYS A 209 25.75 -21.47 -2.38
N THR A 210 26.39 -20.32 -2.57
CA THR A 210 27.85 -20.21 -2.61
C THR A 210 28.37 -19.38 -1.43
N LEU A 211 29.50 -19.77 -0.86
CA LEU A 211 30.08 -19.13 0.32
C LEU A 211 31.60 -19.01 0.19
N VAL A 212 32.12 -17.80 0.36
CA VAL A 212 33.53 -17.55 0.68
C VAL A 212 33.62 -16.94 2.07
N GLU A 213 34.44 -17.52 2.95
CA GLU A 213 34.76 -16.93 4.25
C GLU A 213 36.26 -16.75 4.45
N ASN A 214 36.68 -15.57 4.89
CA ASN A 214 38.01 -15.33 5.45
C ASN A 214 37.93 -14.85 6.89
N LYS A 215 38.41 -15.70 7.81
CA LYS A 215 38.54 -15.47 9.26
C LYS A 215 40.01 -15.36 9.67
N GLY A 216 40.93 -15.83 8.83
CA GLY A 216 42.37 -15.84 9.05
C GLY A 216 43.10 -14.70 8.31
N LEU A 217 44.31 -15.00 7.83
CA LEU A 217 45.15 -14.05 7.08
C LEU A 217 45.23 -14.43 5.60
N ILE A 218 45.06 -13.43 4.73
CA ILE A 218 45.43 -13.46 3.31
C ILE A 218 46.43 -12.33 3.07
N ARG A 219 47.62 -12.67 2.54
CA ARG A 219 48.71 -11.72 2.26
C ARG A 219 49.17 -11.84 0.80
N ALA A 220 48.71 -10.92 -0.03
CA ALA A 220 48.94 -10.83 -1.47
C ALA A 220 49.71 -9.55 -1.86
N ASP A 221 50.76 -9.20 -1.10
CA ASP A 221 51.57 -8.00 -1.37
C ASP A 221 52.14 -8.02 -2.81
N GLY A 222 51.97 -6.93 -3.54
CA GLY A 222 52.34 -6.78 -4.96
C GLY A 222 51.42 -7.49 -5.95
N GLY A 223 50.31 -8.08 -5.49
CA GLY A 223 49.39 -8.90 -6.28
C GLY A 223 47.90 -8.68 -5.97
N LEU A 224 47.09 -9.68 -6.30
CA LEU A 224 45.63 -9.66 -6.16
C LEU A 224 45.17 -10.56 -5.01
N ALA A 225 44.26 -10.07 -4.17
CA ALA A 225 43.42 -10.91 -3.31
C ALA A 225 41.96 -10.74 -3.73
N ILE A 226 41.36 -11.78 -4.31
CA ILE A 226 39.96 -11.80 -4.75
C ILE A 226 39.18 -12.88 -4.00
N LEU A 227 38.08 -12.47 -3.38
CA LEU A 227 37.10 -13.33 -2.72
C LEU A 227 35.78 -13.12 -3.44
N THR A 228 35.26 -14.14 -4.11
CA THR A 228 34.07 -14.01 -4.95
C THR A 228 33.09 -15.18 -4.81
N ALA A 229 31.81 -14.86 -4.67
CA ALA A 229 30.72 -15.83 -4.57
C ALA A 229 29.50 -15.35 -5.37
N LYS A 230 28.98 -16.15 -6.31
CA LYS A 230 27.78 -15.80 -7.08
C LYS A 230 26.68 -16.85 -6.96
N GLY A 231 25.43 -16.36 -6.92
CA GLY A 231 24.21 -17.16 -6.88
C GLY A 231 23.27 -16.77 -8.01
N ALA A 232 22.43 -17.70 -8.47
CA ALA A 232 21.50 -17.47 -9.58
C ALA A 232 20.17 -16.81 -9.17
N SER A 233 19.87 -16.71 -7.88
CA SER A 233 18.66 -16.08 -7.33
C SER A 233 18.82 -15.79 -5.84
N GLU A 234 17.93 -15.00 -5.25
CA GLU A 234 17.85 -14.75 -3.80
C GLU A 234 17.90 -16.03 -2.94
N ALA A 235 17.16 -17.06 -3.34
CA ALA A 235 17.11 -18.33 -2.63
C ALA A 235 18.47 -19.07 -2.63
N MET A 236 19.32 -18.79 -3.62
CA MET A 236 20.62 -19.41 -3.85
C MET A 236 21.76 -18.38 -3.82
N LYS A 237 21.59 -17.26 -3.12
CA LYS A 237 22.56 -16.16 -3.16
C LYS A 237 23.99 -16.57 -2.78
N GLY A 238 24.95 -15.92 -3.43
CA GLY A 238 26.36 -16.01 -3.09
C GLY A 238 26.72 -15.02 -1.99
N VAL A 239 27.47 -15.48 -1.00
CA VAL A 239 27.88 -14.69 0.17
C VAL A 239 29.39 -14.66 0.31
N VAL A 240 29.96 -13.47 0.48
CA VAL A 240 31.38 -13.28 0.84
C VAL A 240 31.45 -12.69 2.25
N ASN A 241 32.02 -13.43 3.20
CA ASN A 241 32.26 -12.99 4.58
C ASN A 241 33.75 -12.74 4.81
N ASN A 242 34.14 -11.53 5.18
CA ASN A 242 35.46 -11.27 5.77
C ASN A 242 35.32 -10.82 7.22
N THR A 243 35.98 -11.52 8.14
CA THR A 243 36.22 -11.06 9.52
C THR A 243 37.70 -11.10 9.89
N GLY A 244 38.54 -11.67 9.02
CA GLY A 244 39.99 -11.74 9.18
C GLY A 244 40.72 -10.55 8.53
N VAL A 245 42.00 -10.76 8.24
CA VAL A 245 42.88 -9.78 7.59
C VAL A 245 43.07 -10.15 6.13
N VAL A 246 42.85 -9.20 5.23
CA VAL A 246 43.26 -9.25 3.82
C VAL A 246 44.21 -8.10 3.56
N GLN A 247 45.44 -8.41 3.18
CA GLN A 247 46.48 -7.43 2.86
C GLN A 247 46.98 -7.66 1.44
N ALA A 248 47.03 -6.59 0.64
CA ALA A 248 47.73 -6.52 -0.63
C ALA A 248 48.44 -5.16 -0.72
N ALA A 249 49.51 -4.99 0.06
CA ALA A 249 50.34 -3.78 -0.01
C ALA A 249 51.06 -3.72 -1.38
N SER A 250 51.47 -2.54 -1.82
CA SER A 250 52.19 -2.40 -3.09
C SER A 250 53.67 -2.77 -2.95
N ILE A 251 54.26 -3.39 -3.97
CA ILE A 251 55.70 -3.71 -4.02
C ILE A 251 56.31 -3.08 -5.28
N GLY A 252 57.22 -2.13 -5.09
CA GLY A 252 57.79 -1.36 -6.20
C GLY A 252 56.70 -0.63 -6.98
N SER A 253 56.62 -0.89 -8.30
CA SER A 253 55.57 -0.36 -9.17
C SER A 253 54.31 -1.23 -9.26
N LYS A 254 54.28 -2.42 -8.63
CA LYS A 254 53.08 -3.28 -8.64
C LYS A 254 52.13 -2.90 -7.50
N ASN A 255 51.01 -2.28 -7.87
CA ASN A 255 49.92 -1.95 -6.94
C ASN A 255 49.15 -3.21 -6.54
N GLY A 256 49.09 -3.49 -5.23
CA GLY A 256 48.26 -4.57 -4.70
C GLY A 256 46.78 -4.20 -4.67
N ARG A 257 45.89 -5.18 -4.90
CA ARG A 257 44.43 -4.99 -4.99
C ARG A 257 43.65 -6.02 -4.17
N ILE A 258 42.55 -5.59 -3.55
CA ILE A 258 41.58 -6.44 -2.84
C ILE A 258 40.22 -6.29 -3.50
N LEU A 259 39.59 -7.41 -3.87
CA LEU A 259 38.24 -7.46 -4.46
C LEU A 259 37.36 -8.41 -3.64
N LEU A 260 36.31 -7.90 -2.99
CA LEU A 260 35.27 -8.68 -2.33
C LEU A 260 33.98 -8.59 -3.17
N LEU A 261 33.66 -9.64 -3.93
CA LEU A 261 32.67 -9.58 -5.01
C LEU A 261 31.53 -10.58 -4.84
N GLY A 262 30.31 -10.08 -4.68
CA GLY A 262 29.07 -10.84 -4.79
C GLY A 262 28.49 -10.84 -6.21
N ASP A 263 27.35 -11.50 -6.38
CA ASP A 263 26.49 -11.27 -7.54
C ASP A 263 25.84 -9.87 -7.46
N ALA A 264 25.75 -9.15 -8.59
CA ALA A 264 25.24 -7.79 -8.64
C ALA A 264 23.71 -7.68 -8.46
N LYS A 265 22.96 -8.77 -8.60
CA LYS A 265 21.49 -8.78 -8.45
C LYS A 265 21.02 -9.43 -7.15
N HIS A 266 21.74 -10.43 -6.66
CA HIS A 266 21.33 -11.22 -5.49
C HIS A 266 22.43 -11.45 -4.45
N GLY A 267 23.66 -10.99 -4.70
CA GLY A 267 24.83 -11.30 -3.85
C GLY A 267 24.89 -10.47 -2.57
N GLU A 268 25.60 -11.00 -1.58
CA GLU A 268 25.85 -10.29 -0.33
C GLU A 268 27.34 -10.29 0.05
N VAL A 269 27.91 -9.12 0.31
CA VAL A 269 29.27 -8.95 0.85
C VAL A 269 29.18 -8.43 2.28
N ASN A 270 29.69 -9.21 3.23
CA ASN A 270 29.82 -8.85 4.64
C ASN A 270 31.29 -8.57 4.95
N ALA A 271 31.65 -7.29 5.01
CA ALA A 271 33.03 -6.85 5.23
C ALA A 271 33.23 -6.40 6.69
N GLY A 272 34.06 -7.14 7.43
CA GLY A 272 34.57 -6.85 8.77
C GLY A 272 36.10 -7.07 8.83
N GLY A 273 36.70 -7.03 10.02
CA GLY A 273 38.14 -7.26 10.18
C GLY A 273 39.01 -6.16 9.56
N THR A 274 39.99 -6.51 8.72
CA THR A 274 40.92 -5.51 8.12
C THR A 274 41.20 -5.76 6.65
N LEU A 275 41.08 -4.70 5.83
CA LEU A 275 41.41 -4.67 4.41
C LEU A 275 42.52 -3.62 4.19
N ARG A 276 43.67 -4.02 3.65
CA ARG A 276 44.84 -3.12 3.48
C ARG A 276 45.45 -3.22 2.07
N ALA A 277 45.11 -2.30 1.15
CA ALA A 277 45.62 -2.29 -0.23
C ALA A 277 45.37 -0.95 -0.95
N ARG A 278 46.14 -0.62 -2.00
CA ARG A 278 45.94 0.63 -2.76
C ARG A 278 44.65 0.69 -3.57
N SER A 279 44.03 -0.45 -3.83
CA SER A 279 42.70 -0.56 -4.41
C SER A 279 41.92 -1.58 -3.60
N VAL A 280 40.83 -1.15 -2.98
CA VAL A 280 39.86 -2.02 -2.31
C VAL A 280 38.53 -1.88 -3.02
N GLU A 281 37.83 -2.99 -3.22
CA GLU A 281 36.50 -3.01 -3.81
C GLU A 281 35.59 -3.96 -3.03
N THR A 282 34.38 -3.50 -2.74
CA THR A 282 33.30 -4.24 -2.09
C THR A 282 32.02 -4.04 -2.90
N SER A 283 31.70 -5.01 -3.76
CA SER A 283 30.65 -4.89 -4.78
C SER A 283 29.74 -6.11 -4.76
N ALA A 284 28.44 -5.92 -4.58
CA ALA A 284 27.40 -6.95 -4.53
C ALA A 284 26.03 -6.29 -4.43
N ALA A 285 24.94 -6.97 -4.80
CA ALA A 285 23.58 -6.42 -4.66
C ALA A 285 23.33 -5.77 -3.29
N LYS A 286 23.82 -6.42 -2.22
CA LYS A 286 23.89 -5.88 -0.87
C LYS A 286 25.31 -5.93 -0.31
N VAL A 287 25.80 -4.78 0.16
CA VAL A 287 27.02 -4.68 0.97
C VAL A 287 26.62 -4.40 2.42
N ASN A 288 27.25 -5.08 3.38
CA ASN A 288 27.15 -4.78 4.82
C ASN A 288 28.56 -4.53 5.36
N LEU A 289 28.75 -3.39 6.02
CA LEU A 289 30.00 -3.07 6.72
C LEU A 289 29.82 -3.36 8.21
N ALA A 290 30.67 -4.22 8.76
CA ALA A 290 30.71 -4.45 10.19
C ALA A 290 31.42 -3.28 10.90
N ALA A 291 30.99 -2.96 12.12
CA ALA A 291 31.50 -1.80 12.88
C ALA A 291 33.00 -1.93 13.27
N ASP A 292 33.58 -3.13 13.19
CA ASP A 292 35.01 -3.38 13.42
C ASP A 292 35.86 -3.29 12.13
N LEU A 293 35.24 -3.12 10.95
CA LEU A 293 35.93 -3.05 9.67
C LEU A 293 36.91 -1.87 9.63
N LYS A 294 38.18 -2.19 9.37
CA LYS A 294 39.25 -1.22 9.09
C LYS A 294 39.71 -1.33 7.65
N VAL A 295 39.51 -0.28 6.87
CA VAL A 295 40.04 -0.16 5.52
C VAL A 295 41.20 0.84 5.55
N ASP A 296 42.41 0.40 5.17
CA ASP A 296 43.56 1.27 4.95
C ASP A 296 43.96 1.17 3.47
N THR A 297 43.72 2.25 2.73
CA THR A 297 43.96 2.30 1.29
C THR A 297 45.35 2.79 0.89
N LEU A 298 46.25 3.10 1.84
CA LEU A 298 47.65 3.47 1.56
C LEU A 298 47.81 4.64 0.54
N GLY A 299 46.99 5.68 0.66
CA GLY A 299 46.88 6.78 -0.32
C GLY A 299 46.25 6.32 -1.63
N GLY A 300 45.23 5.45 -1.54
CA GLY A 300 44.60 4.77 -2.67
C GLY A 300 43.11 5.06 -2.74
N ARG A 301 42.33 4.10 -3.21
CA ARG A 301 40.86 4.21 -3.30
C ARG A 301 40.14 2.97 -2.80
N TRP A 302 39.01 3.18 -2.13
CA TRP A 302 37.99 2.16 -1.86
C TRP A 302 36.73 2.42 -2.69
N LEU A 303 36.23 1.41 -3.39
CA LEU A 303 34.94 1.41 -4.09
C LEU A 303 33.92 0.55 -3.33
N ILE A 304 32.72 1.10 -3.10
CA ILE A 304 31.56 0.44 -2.49
C ILE A 304 30.41 0.50 -3.50
N ASP A 305 29.94 -0.65 -4.00
CA ASP A 305 28.93 -0.75 -5.08
C ASP A 305 27.80 -1.74 -4.76
N PRO A 306 26.77 -1.30 -4.02
CA PRO A 306 25.46 -1.96 -3.90
C PRO A 306 24.39 -1.40 -4.86
N VAL A 307 23.23 -2.06 -4.94
CA VAL A 307 22.09 -1.56 -5.74
C VAL A 307 21.46 -0.30 -5.12
N ASN A 308 21.35 -0.24 -3.79
CA ASN A 308 20.90 0.91 -3.01
C ASN A 308 21.77 1.05 -1.75
N ILE A 309 21.97 2.27 -1.24
CA ILE A 309 22.75 2.48 0.00
C ILE A 309 22.19 3.56 0.91
N THR A 310 22.12 3.22 2.20
CA THR A 310 21.90 4.16 3.30
C THR A 310 23.15 4.19 4.16
N ILE A 311 23.80 5.35 4.23
CA ILE A 311 24.91 5.61 5.15
C ILE A 311 24.31 5.87 6.54
N ASP A 312 24.20 4.78 7.30
CA ASP A 312 23.84 4.78 8.73
C ASP A 312 25.07 5.03 9.63
N ALA A 313 24.90 4.93 10.94
CA ALA A 313 25.97 5.19 11.91
C ALA A 313 27.17 4.22 11.78
N ASN A 314 26.94 2.96 11.39
CA ASN A 314 28.00 1.97 11.20
C ASN A 314 28.78 2.29 9.92
N TYR A 315 28.05 2.52 8.81
CA TYR A 315 28.62 2.95 7.53
C TYR A 315 29.46 4.23 7.72
N ALA A 316 28.91 5.25 8.39
CA ALA A 316 29.59 6.50 8.66
C ALA A 316 30.90 6.31 9.45
N GLY A 317 30.92 5.46 10.49
CA GLY A 317 32.13 5.17 11.27
C GLY A 317 33.26 4.53 10.43
N VAL A 318 32.90 3.59 9.57
CA VAL A 318 33.87 2.91 8.67
C VAL A 318 34.36 3.87 7.58
N LEU A 319 33.48 4.66 6.96
CA LEU A 319 33.85 5.67 5.95
C LEU A 319 34.88 6.68 6.51
N GLN A 320 34.67 7.19 7.72
CA GLN A 320 35.61 8.12 8.38
C GLN A 320 36.98 7.49 8.60
N THR A 321 37.02 6.21 8.97
CA THR A 321 38.28 5.45 9.14
C THR A 321 39.00 5.26 7.81
N ALA A 322 38.27 4.96 6.73
CA ALA A 322 38.84 4.79 5.39
C ALA A 322 39.37 6.10 4.79
N LEU A 323 38.60 7.20 4.94
CA LEU A 323 38.96 8.55 4.48
C LEU A 323 40.19 9.13 5.19
N ALA A 324 40.62 8.57 6.32
CA ALA A 324 41.91 8.89 6.93
C ALA A 324 43.13 8.30 6.18
N SER A 325 42.90 7.48 5.14
CA SER A 325 43.94 6.73 4.41
C SER A 325 43.90 6.87 2.88
N GLY A 326 42.79 7.32 2.30
CA GLY A 326 42.62 7.51 0.86
C GLY A 326 41.17 7.78 0.46
N ASP A 327 40.92 7.89 -0.84
CA ASP A 327 39.64 8.29 -1.40
C ASP A 327 38.59 7.18 -1.26
N VAL A 328 37.32 7.54 -1.08
CA VAL A 328 36.21 6.58 -1.01
C VAL A 328 35.14 6.95 -2.01
N THR A 329 34.77 5.99 -2.86
CA THR A 329 33.64 6.10 -3.79
C THR A 329 32.52 5.18 -3.31
N VAL A 330 31.41 5.80 -2.91
CA VAL A 330 30.14 5.12 -2.65
C VAL A 330 29.29 5.27 -3.91
N THR A 331 29.08 4.19 -4.65
CA THR A 331 28.25 4.17 -5.86
C THR A 331 27.00 3.33 -5.68
N THR A 332 25.98 3.58 -6.50
CA THR A 332 24.91 2.61 -6.76
C THR A 332 24.98 2.09 -8.19
N SER A 333 24.43 0.90 -8.41
CA SER A 333 24.17 0.32 -9.74
C SER A 333 22.67 0.10 -9.93
N GLY A 334 21.99 1.12 -10.44
CA GLY A 334 20.55 1.10 -10.71
C GLY A 334 20.23 0.23 -11.93
N SER A 335 19.70 -0.97 -11.71
CA SER A 335 19.14 -1.80 -12.80
C SER A 335 17.92 -2.57 -12.34
N GLY A 336 16.79 -2.40 -13.04
CA GLY A 336 15.52 -3.05 -12.72
C GLY A 336 14.55 -2.14 -11.98
N THR A 337 13.99 -2.63 -10.87
CA THR A 337 12.94 -1.97 -10.08
C THR A 337 13.45 -1.08 -8.95
N ASP A 338 14.74 -1.13 -8.67
CA ASP A 338 15.38 -0.40 -7.58
C ASP A 338 15.75 1.03 -7.98
N GLU A 339 15.51 1.97 -7.07
CA GLU A 339 15.66 3.41 -7.38
C GLU A 339 17.11 3.85 -7.60
N GLY A 340 18.12 3.16 -7.06
CA GLY A 340 19.54 3.53 -7.25
C GLY A 340 19.96 4.77 -6.45
N ASN A 341 19.40 5.00 -5.26
CA ASN A 341 19.66 6.19 -4.45
C ASN A 341 20.83 6.01 -3.46
N VAL A 342 21.53 7.11 -3.17
CA VAL A 342 22.49 7.24 -2.05
C VAL A 342 21.88 8.13 -0.97
N THR A 343 21.62 7.59 0.22
CA THR A 343 21.00 8.33 1.34
C THR A 343 21.98 8.46 2.52
N VAL A 344 22.24 9.68 3.00
CA VAL A 344 23.09 9.94 4.17
C VAL A 344 22.21 10.22 5.39
N ASN A 345 22.12 9.26 6.32
CA ASN A 345 21.31 9.35 7.54
C ASN A 345 22.16 9.44 8.83
N SER A 346 23.49 9.53 8.72
CA SER A 346 24.39 9.72 9.86
C SER A 346 25.61 10.54 9.45
N ALA A 347 26.14 11.32 10.40
CA ALA A 347 27.16 12.32 10.10
C ALA A 347 28.52 11.69 9.77
N VAL A 348 29.23 12.25 8.79
CA VAL A 348 30.56 11.81 8.35
C VAL A 348 31.52 12.99 8.42
N THR A 349 32.62 12.87 9.17
CA THR A 349 33.66 13.91 9.29
C THR A 349 35.03 13.40 8.85
N TRP A 350 35.69 14.08 7.92
CA TRP A 350 37.02 13.73 7.41
C TRP A 350 37.86 14.98 7.13
N GLY A 351 39.19 14.85 7.07
CA GLY A 351 40.12 15.99 6.95
C GLY A 351 41.13 15.93 5.81
N SER A 352 41.10 14.87 5.01
CA SER A 352 41.91 14.68 3.81
C SER A 352 41.17 13.69 2.91
N HIS A 353 41.54 13.62 1.63
CA HIS A 353 40.91 12.74 0.63
C HIS A 353 39.49 13.11 0.22
N ILE A 354 39.06 12.53 -0.89
CA ILE A 354 37.78 12.80 -1.54
C ILE A 354 36.78 11.71 -1.17
N LEU A 355 35.62 12.12 -0.66
CA LEU A 355 34.41 11.30 -0.64
C LEU A 355 33.64 11.55 -1.93
N THR A 356 33.44 10.52 -2.74
CA THR A 356 32.55 10.55 -3.91
C THR A 356 31.27 9.82 -3.59
N LEU A 357 30.14 10.52 -3.62
CA LEU A 357 28.80 9.93 -3.61
C LEU A 357 28.28 9.89 -5.04
N ARG A 358 28.03 8.68 -5.55
CA ARG A 358 27.56 8.42 -6.92
C ARG A 358 26.22 7.69 -6.86
N ALA A 359 25.14 8.38 -7.24
CA ALA A 359 23.80 7.81 -7.34
C ALA A 359 23.35 7.75 -8.79
N ASP A 360 22.85 6.59 -9.18
CA ASP A 360 22.16 6.38 -10.45
C ASP A 360 20.86 7.20 -10.57
N ASN A 361 20.24 7.53 -9.44
CA ASN A 361 19.09 8.44 -9.36
C ASN A 361 19.34 9.61 -8.40
N ASN A 362 18.97 9.52 -7.11
CA ASN A 362 19.06 10.65 -6.18
C ASN A 362 20.16 10.51 -5.11
N ILE A 363 20.74 11.64 -4.73
CA ILE A 363 21.54 11.78 -3.49
C ILE A 363 20.70 12.55 -2.46
N VAL A 364 20.51 11.99 -1.26
CA VAL A 364 19.73 12.63 -0.19
C VAL A 364 20.59 12.77 1.06
N ILE A 365 20.86 14.01 1.49
CA ILE A 365 21.71 14.32 2.65
C ILE A 365 20.84 14.76 3.84
N ASN A 366 20.52 13.82 4.73
CA ASN A 366 19.70 14.03 5.94
C ASN A 366 20.54 14.23 7.22
N ALA A 367 21.86 14.02 7.15
CA ALA A 367 22.78 14.24 8.26
C ALA A 367 24.06 14.97 7.79
N PRO A 368 24.74 15.74 8.65
CA PRO A 368 25.86 16.58 8.23
C PRO A 368 27.04 15.79 7.63
N LEU A 369 27.54 16.28 6.49
CA LEU A 369 28.84 15.91 5.94
C LEU A 369 29.82 17.02 6.29
N THR A 370 31.03 16.69 6.75
CA THR A 370 32.03 17.67 7.17
C THR A 370 33.41 17.31 6.63
N SER A 371 33.89 18.06 5.64
CA SER A 371 35.30 18.01 5.22
C SER A 371 36.07 19.17 5.84
N THR A 372 37.14 18.85 6.58
CA THR A 372 38.09 19.83 7.15
C THR A 372 39.37 19.96 6.33
N GLY A 373 39.47 19.27 5.20
CA GLY A 373 40.55 19.45 4.24
C GLY A 373 40.49 20.83 3.57
N THR A 374 41.63 21.33 3.07
CA THR A 374 41.77 22.72 2.57
C THR A 374 42.36 22.78 1.16
N THR A 375 42.30 21.69 0.39
CA THR A 375 42.95 21.56 -0.91
C THR A 375 42.03 20.99 -1.97
N SER A 376 42.36 21.20 -3.25
CA SER A 376 41.63 20.56 -4.37
C SER A 376 41.82 19.04 -4.46
N SER A 377 42.57 18.43 -3.52
CA SER A 377 42.78 16.98 -3.39
C SER A 377 42.04 16.38 -2.18
N ASP A 378 41.22 17.16 -1.50
CA ASP A 378 40.33 16.73 -0.42
C ASP A 378 38.93 17.35 -0.62
N GLY A 379 37.89 16.74 -0.04
CA GLY A 379 36.52 17.27 -0.13
C GLY A 379 35.48 16.26 -0.59
N LEU A 380 34.49 16.74 -1.35
CA LEU A 380 33.25 16.03 -1.67
C LEU A 380 32.88 16.14 -3.16
N VAL A 381 32.56 15.00 -3.78
CA VAL A 381 32.05 14.91 -5.15
C VAL A 381 30.66 14.26 -5.14
N LEU A 382 29.68 14.92 -5.76
CA LEU A 382 28.29 14.44 -5.87
C LEU A 382 27.95 14.14 -7.34
N GLN A 383 27.89 12.88 -7.72
CA GLN A 383 27.43 12.43 -9.03
C GLN A 383 26.01 11.87 -8.91
N TYR A 384 25.01 12.54 -9.46
CA TYR A 384 23.60 12.13 -9.35
C TYR A 384 22.99 11.97 -10.74
N ALA A 385 21.78 11.39 -10.81
CA ALA A 385 21.04 11.18 -12.06
C ALA A 385 21.87 10.39 -13.10
N GLN A 386 22.70 9.45 -12.65
CA GLN A 386 23.71 8.82 -13.49
C GLN A 386 23.14 7.81 -14.50
N THR A 387 21.93 7.31 -14.28
CA THR A 387 21.15 6.54 -15.27
C THR A 387 19.73 7.09 -15.49
N THR A 388 19.20 7.93 -14.60
CA THR A 388 17.90 8.62 -14.79
C THR A 388 18.10 10.08 -15.21
N ALA A 389 17.31 10.60 -16.17
CA ALA A 389 17.42 12.01 -16.58
C ALA A 389 16.87 13.00 -15.52
N THR A 390 16.10 12.51 -14.55
CA THR A 390 15.31 13.30 -13.59
C THR A 390 15.90 13.36 -12.18
N GLY A 391 16.93 12.58 -11.87
CA GLY A 391 17.55 12.56 -10.54
C GLY A 391 18.14 13.92 -10.14
N GLY A 392 18.27 14.13 -8.82
CA GLY A 392 18.82 15.33 -8.21
C GLY A 392 19.64 15.05 -6.95
N TYR A 393 20.04 16.11 -6.25
CA TYR A 393 20.52 16.02 -4.88
C TYR A 393 19.73 16.94 -3.94
N THR A 394 19.41 16.42 -2.76
CA THR A 394 18.60 17.10 -1.75
C THR A 394 19.43 17.33 -0.48
N ILE A 395 19.46 18.56 0.00
CA ILE A 395 20.19 18.98 1.20
C ILE A 395 19.19 19.27 2.32
N ASN A 396 19.06 18.32 3.26
CA ASN A 396 18.24 18.46 4.47
C ASN A 396 19.10 18.70 5.74
N ALA A 397 20.42 18.56 5.64
CA ALA A 397 21.38 18.88 6.69
C ALA A 397 22.65 19.54 6.10
N PRO A 398 23.35 20.42 6.83
CA PRO A 398 24.46 21.19 6.27
C PRO A 398 25.63 20.34 5.78
N VAL A 399 26.19 20.71 4.63
CA VAL A 399 27.46 20.17 4.12
C VAL A 399 28.57 21.17 4.45
N ASN A 400 29.38 20.87 5.46
CA ASN A 400 30.47 21.73 5.91
C ASN A 400 31.74 21.45 5.09
N LEU A 401 32.35 22.50 4.56
CA LEU A 401 33.54 22.47 3.73
C LEU A 401 34.44 23.65 4.12
N ALA A 402 35.76 23.45 4.18
CA ALA A 402 36.67 24.56 4.43
C ALA A 402 36.99 25.33 3.13
N ALA A 403 37.52 26.54 3.27
CA ALA A 403 38.02 27.28 2.12
C ALA A 403 39.15 26.48 1.44
N GLY A 404 39.02 26.27 0.13
CA GLY A 404 39.99 25.52 -0.67
C GLY A 404 39.70 24.04 -0.88
N SER A 405 38.76 23.42 -0.14
CA SER A 405 38.33 22.03 -0.40
C SER A 405 37.72 21.90 -1.81
N LEU A 406 37.82 20.72 -2.42
CA LEU A 406 37.04 20.36 -3.60
C LEU A 406 35.56 20.21 -3.25
N PHE A 407 34.69 20.97 -3.93
CA PHE A 407 33.31 20.57 -4.15
C PHE A 407 33.02 20.48 -5.64
N GLN A 408 32.49 19.34 -6.07
CA GLN A 408 32.13 19.10 -7.46
C GLN A 408 30.80 18.37 -7.58
N THR A 409 29.97 18.77 -8.55
CA THR A 409 28.72 18.08 -8.88
C THR A 409 28.73 17.59 -10.32
N GLN A 410 28.04 16.49 -10.60
CA GLN A 410 27.81 15.99 -11.95
C GLN A 410 26.40 15.41 -12.05
N LYS A 411 25.59 15.90 -13.01
CA LYS A 411 24.30 15.31 -13.34
C LYS A 411 24.46 14.43 -14.57
N GLY A 412 24.07 13.17 -14.50
CA GLY A 412 24.16 12.25 -15.64
C GLY A 412 25.52 12.29 -16.33
N THR A 413 25.48 12.43 -17.65
CA THR A 413 26.65 12.57 -18.53
C THR A 413 27.11 14.02 -18.73
N ASP A 414 26.55 14.99 -18.01
CA ASP A 414 26.92 16.40 -18.13
C ASP A 414 28.38 16.64 -17.69
N ALA A 415 28.95 17.77 -18.09
CA ALA A 415 30.27 18.19 -17.61
C ALA A 415 30.23 18.42 -16.09
N ALA A 416 31.23 17.90 -15.37
CA ALA A 416 31.32 18.09 -13.93
C ALA A 416 31.60 19.56 -13.57
N ILE A 417 30.80 20.11 -12.65
CA ILE A 417 30.85 21.50 -12.22
C ILE A 417 31.63 21.57 -10.91
N THR A 418 32.77 22.26 -10.90
CA THR A 418 33.54 22.57 -9.68
C THR A 418 33.13 23.94 -9.13
N TYR A 419 33.03 24.04 -7.80
CA TYR A 419 32.57 25.23 -7.09
C TYR A 419 33.70 25.81 -6.22
N ALA A 420 33.72 27.12 -6.07
CA ALA A 420 34.51 27.79 -5.04
C ALA A 420 33.76 27.76 -3.70
N VAL A 421 34.42 27.26 -2.65
CA VAL A 421 33.86 27.20 -1.30
C VAL A 421 34.03 28.55 -0.59
N ILE A 422 32.92 29.12 -0.12
CA ILE A 422 32.83 30.39 0.57
C ILE A 422 32.53 30.14 2.05
N THR A 423 33.40 30.63 2.94
CA THR A 423 33.29 30.41 4.40
C THR A 423 33.24 31.70 5.22
N ASP A 424 33.39 32.87 4.59
CA ASP A 424 33.38 34.17 5.26
C ASP A 424 32.80 35.29 4.39
N VAL A 425 32.47 36.41 5.03
CA VAL A 425 31.77 37.54 4.39
C VAL A 425 32.63 38.30 3.37
N ASN A 426 33.96 38.27 3.46
CA ASN A 426 34.86 38.88 2.46
C ASN A 426 34.94 37.99 1.22
N ALA A 427 35.06 36.66 1.40
CA ALA A 427 34.96 35.72 0.29
C ALA A 427 33.61 35.84 -0.44
N LEU A 428 32.51 35.99 0.30
CA LEU A 428 31.18 36.28 -0.25
C LEU A 428 31.16 37.61 -1.04
N GLN A 429 31.74 38.67 -0.50
CA GLN A 429 31.83 39.96 -1.20
C GLN A 429 32.66 39.87 -2.49
N ASN A 430 33.70 39.04 -2.49
CA ASN A 430 34.63 38.83 -3.61
C ASN A 430 34.03 38.05 -4.80
N ILE A 431 32.80 37.50 -4.70
CA ILE A 431 32.07 36.95 -5.87
C ILE A 431 31.91 37.99 -6.98
N ASN A 432 31.89 39.29 -6.63
CA ASN A 432 31.94 40.39 -7.60
C ASN A 432 33.21 40.43 -8.49
N THR A 433 34.21 39.58 -8.26
CA THR A 433 35.38 39.41 -9.14
C THR A 433 35.16 38.39 -10.26
N ASN A 434 34.23 37.44 -10.12
CA ASN A 434 33.89 36.42 -11.12
C ASN A 434 32.40 36.03 -11.04
N ARG A 435 31.53 36.83 -11.65
CA ARG A 435 30.07 36.68 -11.53
C ARG A 435 29.45 35.52 -12.32
N SER A 436 30.24 34.91 -13.20
CA SER A 436 29.93 33.66 -13.91
C SER A 436 30.45 32.41 -13.18
N GLY A 437 31.11 32.57 -12.04
CA GLY A 437 31.64 31.47 -11.23
C GLY A 437 30.56 30.67 -10.50
N ASN A 438 30.88 29.44 -10.13
CA ASN A 438 30.02 28.59 -9.31
C ASN A 438 30.52 28.58 -7.87
N TYR A 439 29.61 28.73 -6.92
CA TYR A 439 29.89 29.00 -5.51
C TYR A 439 29.05 28.12 -4.60
N VAL A 440 29.66 27.66 -3.50
CA VAL A 440 28.94 27.05 -2.39
C VAL A 440 29.28 27.72 -1.07
N LEU A 441 28.33 27.76 -0.15
CA LEU A 441 28.66 28.02 1.25
C LEU A 441 29.25 26.75 1.87
N GLY A 442 30.44 26.87 2.47
CA GLY A 442 31.06 25.80 3.26
C GLY A 442 30.75 25.90 4.76
N ALA A 443 30.23 27.04 5.20
CA ALA A 443 29.85 27.33 6.58
C ALA A 443 28.76 28.41 6.63
N ASN A 444 28.11 28.55 7.79
CA ASN A 444 27.27 29.72 8.08
C ASN A 444 28.15 30.98 8.19
N ILE A 445 27.67 32.10 7.67
CA ILE A 445 28.39 33.38 7.64
C ILE A 445 27.68 34.38 8.54
N ASP A 446 28.39 34.95 9.52
CA ASP A 446 27.94 36.20 10.17
C ASP A 446 28.41 37.40 9.34
N ALA A 447 27.43 38.17 8.84
CA ALA A 447 27.65 39.38 8.06
C ALA A 447 27.45 40.66 8.89
N SER A 448 27.37 40.57 10.23
CA SER A 448 27.21 41.73 11.14
C SER A 448 28.21 42.87 10.87
N ALA A 449 29.46 42.54 10.54
CA ALA A 449 30.50 43.50 10.20
C ALA A 449 30.15 44.41 9.00
N THR A 450 29.26 43.96 8.11
CA THR A 450 28.88 44.71 6.90
C THR A 450 28.24 46.05 7.22
N ALA A 451 27.58 46.21 8.38
CA ALA A 451 26.96 47.48 8.79
C ALA A 451 27.94 48.67 8.83
N GLY A 452 29.23 48.42 9.09
CA GLY A 452 30.28 49.46 9.06
C GLY A 452 30.94 49.67 7.69
N TRP A 453 30.64 48.82 6.69
CA TRP A 453 31.31 48.86 5.40
C TRP A 453 30.83 50.02 4.52
N ASN A 454 31.69 50.43 3.58
CA ASN A 454 31.38 51.43 2.56
C ASN A 454 30.83 52.75 3.15
N GLY A 455 31.37 53.20 4.29
CA GLY A 455 30.91 54.42 4.97
C GLY A 455 29.54 54.30 5.65
N GLY A 456 29.14 53.09 6.06
CA GLY A 456 27.80 52.81 6.60
C GLY A 456 26.74 52.49 5.54
N ALA A 457 27.13 52.42 4.26
CA ALA A 457 26.26 51.97 3.19
C ALA A 457 26.00 50.45 3.23
N GLY A 458 26.84 49.65 3.90
CA GLY A 458 26.65 48.20 3.99
C GLY A 458 27.37 47.39 2.91
N PHE A 459 27.12 46.08 2.87
CA PHE A 459 27.62 45.14 1.84
C PHE A 459 27.28 45.64 0.43
N THR A 460 28.19 45.47 -0.53
CA THR A 460 27.96 45.85 -1.94
C THR A 460 27.31 44.69 -2.69
N PRO A 461 26.10 44.84 -3.27
CA PRO A 461 25.38 43.74 -3.95
C PRO A 461 26.24 42.96 -4.95
N ILE A 462 26.03 41.63 -4.99
CA ILE A 462 26.66 40.72 -5.95
C ILE A 462 25.93 40.84 -7.28
N GLY A 463 26.64 41.22 -8.33
CA GLY A 463 25.99 41.59 -9.59
C GLY A 463 25.43 43.01 -9.52
N GLY A 464 25.85 43.85 -10.46
CA GLY A 464 25.57 45.29 -10.44
C GLY A 464 24.89 45.78 -11.72
N ILE A 465 24.39 47.01 -11.67
CA ILE A 465 23.64 47.62 -12.77
C ILE A 465 24.53 48.10 -13.92
N GLY A 466 23.99 48.07 -15.13
CA GLY A 466 24.64 48.48 -16.38
C GLY A 466 24.59 47.37 -17.44
N ASP A 467 25.74 47.10 -18.06
CA ASP A 467 25.92 46.04 -19.05
C ASP A 467 25.83 44.62 -18.45
N ILE A 468 25.45 43.65 -19.29
CA ILE A 468 25.23 42.23 -18.94
C ILE A 468 26.45 41.56 -18.31
N SER A 469 27.67 42.00 -18.65
CA SER A 469 28.93 41.53 -18.01
C SER A 469 29.01 41.79 -16.50
N LYS A 470 28.09 42.59 -15.94
CA LYS A 470 27.99 42.88 -14.51
C LYS A 470 26.96 42.04 -13.77
N TYR A 471 26.14 41.22 -14.43
CA TYR A 471 25.11 40.41 -13.77
C TYR A 471 25.72 39.12 -13.20
N PHE A 472 25.03 38.50 -12.24
CA PHE A 472 25.40 37.16 -11.78
C PHE A 472 24.70 36.08 -12.62
N SER A 473 25.50 35.24 -13.26
CA SER A 473 25.04 34.19 -14.20
C SER A 473 25.53 32.79 -13.82
N GLY A 474 26.08 32.64 -12.60
CA GLY A 474 26.60 31.39 -12.09
C GLY A 474 25.60 30.63 -11.21
N ILE A 475 26.10 29.60 -10.53
CA ILE A 475 25.35 28.87 -9.48
C ILE A 475 25.84 29.33 -8.11
N PHE A 476 24.92 29.66 -7.21
CA PHE A 476 25.16 29.86 -5.79
C PHE A 476 24.31 28.88 -4.98
N ASP A 477 24.95 27.92 -4.30
CA ASP A 477 24.27 26.90 -3.51
C ASP A 477 24.69 26.99 -2.04
N GLY A 478 23.76 27.35 -1.16
CA GLY A 478 24.03 27.51 0.26
C GLY A 478 24.30 26.21 1.01
N LEU A 479 24.10 25.03 0.40
CA LEU A 479 24.36 23.72 1.02
C LEU A 479 23.80 23.56 2.45
N GLY A 480 22.67 24.22 2.75
CA GLY A 480 22.01 24.19 4.07
C GLY A 480 22.53 25.20 5.08
N HIS A 481 23.40 26.13 4.66
CA HIS A 481 23.93 27.23 5.49
C HIS A 481 23.13 28.52 5.33
N ARG A 482 23.31 29.43 6.29
CA ARG A 482 22.71 30.76 6.30
C ARG A 482 23.75 31.89 6.42
N ILE A 483 23.34 33.07 5.99
CA ILE A 483 24.05 34.34 6.12
C ILE A 483 23.24 35.19 7.10
N SER A 484 23.77 35.42 8.29
CA SER A 484 23.09 36.17 9.35
C SER A 484 23.51 37.64 9.38
N ASN A 485 22.62 38.54 9.80
CA ASN A 485 22.90 39.97 10.07
C ASN A 485 23.43 40.81 8.88
N LEU A 486 23.12 40.41 7.64
CA LEU A 486 23.50 41.18 6.44
C LEU A 486 22.90 42.60 6.48
N THR A 487 23.72 43.63 6.28
CA THR A 487 23.28 45.02 6.20
C THR A 487 23.59 45.62 4.85
N ILE A 488 22.57 46.13 4.16
CA ILE A 488 22.67 46.91 2.93
C ILE A 488 21.80 48.16 3.08
N ASN A 489 22.41 49.34 3.02
CA ASN A 489 21.75 50.63 3.24
C ASN A 489 22.08 51.61 2.10
N ARG A 490 21.36 51.51 0.99
CA ARG A 490 21.56 52.30 -0.24
C ARG A 490 20.24 52.90 -0.74
N PRO A 491 19.57 53.77 0.06
CA PRO A 491 18.19 54.23 -0.20
C PRO A 491 17.98 54.99 -1.52
N SER A 492 19.05 55.43 -2.18
CA SER A 492 19.03 56.13 -3.48
C SER A 492 19.48 55.26 -4.67
N SER A 493 19.72 53.96 -4.46
CA SER A 493 20.20 53.03 -5.50
C SER A 493 19.14 51.97 -5.80
N ASP A 494 18.99 51.63 -7.08
CA ASP A 494 18.07 50.60 -7.55
C ASP A 494 18.75 49.22 -7.65
N ASN A 495 17.96 48.14 -7.73
CA ASN A 495 18.42 46.76 -7.89
C ASN A 495 19.27 46.30 -6.69
N ILE A 496 18.66 46.28 -5.51
CA ILE A 496 19.33 46.10 -4.23
C ILE A 496 18.89 44.80 -3.55
N GLY A 497 19.87 43.96 -3.22
CA GLY A 497 19.75 42.73 -2.44
C GLY A 497 21.14 42.13 -2.19
N LEU A 498 21.24 40.94 -1.59
CA LEU A 498 22.53 40.23 -1.54
C LEU A 498 23.12 40.09 -2.97
N PHE A 499 22.25 39.73 -3.91
CA PHE A 499 22.48 39.87 -5.34
C PHE A 499 21.73 41.10 -5.85
N GLY A 500 22.40 41.99 -6.60
CA GLY A 500 21.76 43.16 -7.19
C GLY A 500 20.99 42.79 -8.46
N TYR A 501 21.65 42.05 -9.36
CA TYR A 501 21.07 41.59 -10.62
C TYR A 501 21.56 40.18 -10.98
N ILE A 502 20.64 39.29 -11.36
CA ILE A 502 20.94 37.94 -11.89
C ILE A 502 20.39 37.74 -13.30
N ASP A 503 21.10 36.99 -14.14
CA ASP A 503 20.63 36.61 -15.48
C ASP A 503 21.23 35.25 -15.89
N GLY A 504 20.38 34.26 -16.15
CA GLY A 504 20.77 32.84 -16.21
C GLY A 504 21.29 32.26 -14.90
N GLY A 505 21.12 32.97 -13.78
CA GLY A 505 21.65 32.57 -12.47
C GLY A 505 20.78 31.52 -11.77
N THR A 506 21.44 30.65 -10.98
CA THR A 506 20.77 29.74 -10.04
C THR A 506 21.19 30.05 -8.61
N ILE A 507 20.24 30.37 -7.73
CA ILE A 507 20.47 30.58 -6.29
C ILE A 507 19.59 29.60 -5.51
N ARG A 508 20.19 28.80 -4.61
CA ARG A 508 19.44 27.79 -3.86
C ARG A 508 20.03 27.41 -2.51
N ASN A 509 19.22 26.75 -1.66
CA ASN A 509 19.60 26.19 -0.36
C ASN A 509 20.28 27.19 0.61
N VAL A 510 19.96 28.48 0.53
CA VAL A 510 20.56 29.56 1.35
C VAL A 510 19.50 30.35 2.11
N GLY A 511 19.76 30.57 3.39
CA GLY A 511 18.97 31.46 4.24
C GLY A 511 19.62 32.82 4.48
N LEU A 512 18.84 33.89 4.49
CA LEU A 512 19.21 35.18 5.05
C LEU A 512 18.50 35.35 6.41
N GLU A 513 19.27 35.51 7.49
CA GLU A 513 18.77 35.51 8.86
C GLU A 513 18.98 36.88 9.54
N GLY A 514 17.89 37.61 9.77
CA GLY A 514 17.94 38.96 10.33
C GLY A 514 18.62 39.97 9.40
N GLY A 515 19.16 41.05 9.97
CA GLY A 515 19.73 42.15 9.18
C GLY A 515 18.68 43.05 8.51
N SER A 516 19.12 43.87 7.56
CA SER A 516 18.27 44.81 6.84
C SER A 516 18.79 45.15 5.43
N VAL A 517 17.85 45.32 4.50
CA VAL A 517 18.12 45.74 3.11
C VAL A 517 17.27 46.96 2.77
N THR A 518 17.94 48.08 2.52
CA THR A 518 17.31 49.36 2.15
C THR A 518 17.79 49.82 0.77
N GLY A 519 16.86 50.10 -0.13
CA GLY A 519 17.11 50.55 -1.50
C GLY A 519 16.13 51.61 -2.01
N ASN A 520 16.18 51.87 -3.31
CA ASN A 520 15.22 52.72 -4.03
C ASN A 520 14.17 51.86 -4.76
N ASN A 521 14.37 51.55 -6.05
CA ASN A 521 13.54 50.60 -6.80
C ASN A 521 14.15 49.19 -6.86
N ALA A 522 13.32 48.17 -7.13
CA ALA A 522 13.73 46.77 -7.29
C ALA A 522 14.60 46.30 -6.11
N VAL A 523 13.98 46.23 -4.93
CA VAL A 523 14.65 45.93 -3.66
C VAL A 523 14.16 44.58 -3.16
N GLY A 524 15.05 43.60 -3.02
CA GLY A 524 14.76 42.30 -2.46
C GLY A 524 15.78 41.92 -1.39
N GLY A 525 15.40 41.12 -0.39
CA GLY A 525 16.37 40.64 0.61
C GLY A 525 17.52 39.86 -0.04
N LEU A 526 17.19 38.96 -0.97
CA LEU A 526 18.15 38.11 -1.67
C LEU A 526 18.51 38.64 -3.04
N VAL A 527 17.54 39.08 -3.86
CA VAL A 527 17.75 39.50 -5.25
C VAL A 527 17.06 40.84 -5.51
N GLY A 528 17.80 41.85 -5.99
CA GLY A 528 17.21 43.10 -6.47
C GLY A 528 16.34 42.86 -7.71
N SER A 529 16.96 42.42 -8.81
CA SER A 529 16.28 42.06 -10.06
C SER A 529 16.79 40.75 -10.67
N SER A 530 15.96 40.07 -11.46
CA SER A 530 16.35 38.90 -12.26
C SER A 530 15.81 38.96 -13.69
N GLY A 531 16.64 38.58 -14.67
CA GLY A 531 16.27 38.38 -16.07
C GLY A 531 16.07 39.65 -16.90
N LEU A 532 16.48 39.60 -18.18
CA LEU A 532 16.40 40.75 -19.09
C LEU A 532 15.06 40.82 -19.85
N TRP A 533 14.42 42.00 -19.88
CA TRP A 533 13.28 42.26 -20.76
C TRP A 533 13.74 42.47 -22.21
N VAL A 534 13.62 41.44 -23.04
CA VAL A 534 13.99 41.49 -24.47
C VAL A 534 12.75 41.69 -25.34
N TYR A 535 12.49 42.93 -25.75
CA TYR A 535 11.39 43.24 -26.66
C TYR A 535 11.75 42.85 -28.10
N GLY A 536 11.10 41.81 -28.64
CA GLY A 536 11.19 41.43 -30.07
C GLY A 536 12.52 40.79 -30.52
N GLY A 537 13.36 40.31 -29.60
CA GLY A 537 14.66 39.70 -29.91
C GLY A 537 14.63 38.17 -29.96
N THR A 538 15.37 37.58 -30.89
CA THR A 538 15.55 36.12 -31.06
C THR A 538 16.68 35.54 -30.20
N SER A 539 17.12 36.26 -29.16
CA SER A 539 18.23 35.83 -28.28
C SER A 539 17.75 34.78 -27.27
N SER A 540 18.60 33.78 -27.00
CA SER A 540 18.33 32.72 -26.03
C SER A 540 17.95 33.29 -24.66
N VAL A 541 16.69 33.12 -24.26
CA VAL A 541 16.20 33.56 -22.95
C VAL A 541 16.81 32.68 -21.86
N ALA A 542 17.57 33.28 -20.96
CA ALA A 542 18.18 32.57 -19.84
C ALA A 542 17.22 32.51 -18.64
N TYR A 543 16.75 31.30 -18.31
CA TYR A 543 15.86 31.09 -17.16
C TYR A 543 16.62 31.23 -15.85
N ASN A 544 16.09 32.05 -14.93
CA ASN A 544 16.64 32.18 -13.58
C ASN A 544 15.96 31.20 -12.62
N THR A 545 16.71 30.62 -11.69
CA THR A 545 16.16 29.69 -10.67
C THR A 545 16.49 30.16 -9.26
N ILE A 546 15.47 30.30 -8.43
CA ILE A 546 15.56 30.65 -7.02
C ILE A 546 14.80 29.55 -6.24
N SER A 547 15.49 28.70 -5.49
CA SER A 547 14.82 27.54 -4.86
C SER A 547 15.35 27.14 -3.48
N ASN A 548 14.45 26.78 -2.56
CA ASN A 548 14.82 26.45 -1.17
C ASN A 548 15.65 27.58 -0.51
N VAL A 549 15.16 28.82 -0.61
CA VAL A 549 15.81 30.00 -0.01
C VAL A 549 14.87 30.78 0.88
N TYR A 550 15.40 31.57 1.81
CA TYR A 550 14.58 32.43 2.65
C TYR A 550 15.22 33.75 3.05
N ASN A 551 14.39 34.71 3.47
CA ASN A 551 14.81 35.93 4.15
C ASN A 551 13.96 36.23 5.40
N THR A 552 14.60 36.46 6.55
CA THR A 552 13.94 36.94 7.78
C THR A 552 14.28 38.38 8.15
N GLY A 553 15.20 39.04 7.43
CA GLY A 553 15.56 40.44 7.59
C GLY A 553 14.54 41.41 6.97
N ASN A 554 14.49 42.64 7.50
CA ASN A 554 13.56 43.66 7.02
C ASN A 554 14.00 44.24 5.67
N VAL A 555 13.04 44.55 4.79
CA VAL A 555 13.32 45.15 3.47
C VAL A 555 12.57 46.48 3.33
N THR A 556 13.27 47.53 2.93
CA THR A 556 12.72 48.89 2.77
C THR A 556 13.08 49.44 1.38
N GLY A 557 12.09 49.90 0.62
CA GLY A 557 12.30 50.56 -0.67
C GLY A 557 11.68 51.95 -0.75
N SER A 558 12.48 52.93 -1.16
CA SER A 558 12.06 54.33 -1.34
C SER A 558 11.30 54.56 -2.66
N GLY A 559 11.37 53.60 -3.58
CA GLY A 559 10.67 53.58 -4.86
C GLY A 559 9.65 52.44 -4.95
N ALA A 560 9.59 51.77 -6.11
CA ALA A 560 8.66 50.67 -6.40
C ALA A 560 9.39 49.31 -6.53
N MET A 561 8.60 48.22 -6.54
CA MET A 561 9.08 46.84 -6.70
C MET A 561 9.93 46.39 -5.51
N VAL A 562 9.34 46.48 -4.31
CA VAL A 562 9.96 46.03 -3.06
C VAL A 562 9.44 44.62 -2.73
N GLY A 563 10.32 43.65 -2.54
CA GLY A 563 9.97 42.27 -2.17
C GLY A 563 10.76 41.80 -0.95
N GLY A 564 10.21 40.89 -0.14
CA GLY A 564 10.99 40.29 0.95
C GLY A 564 12.13 39.40 0.49
N LEU A 565 12.01 38.76 -0.68
CA LEU A 565 13.03 37.92 -1.27
C LEU A 565 13.57 38.51 -2.58
N VAL A 566 12.69 38.90 -3.50
CA VAL A 566 13.04 39.40 -4.84
C VAL A 566 12.33 40.72 -5.15
N GLY A 567 13.06 41.75 -5.59
CA GLY A 567 12.46 43.04 -5.98
C GLY A 567 11.66 42.96 -7.28
N ASP A 568 12.32 42.66 -8.40
CA ASP A 568 11.70 42.52 -9.73
C ASP A 568 12.16 41.23 -10.43
N ALA A 569 11.25 40.28 -10.63
CA ALA A 569 11.56 38.97 -11.18
C ALA A 569 11.04 38.81 -12.61
N TYR A 570 11.94 38.63 -13.59
CA TYR A 570 11.61 38.34 -14.98
C TYR A 570 12.06 36.93 -15.36
N ILE A 571 11.17 36.13 -15.96
CA ILE A 571 11.41 34.74 -16.43
C ILE A 571 12.21 33.92 -15.41
N THR A 572 11.65 33.85 -14.19
CA THR A 572 12.27 33.27 -13.01
C THR A 572 11.37 32.22 -12.39
N THR A 573 11.95 31.09 -11.98
CA THR A 573 11.26 30.10 -11.14
C THR A 573 11.64 30.34 -9.69
N ILE A 574 10.66 30.70 -8.85
CA ILE A 574 10.79 30.85 -7.39
C ILE A 574 10.04 29.69 -6.74
N SER A 575 10.74 28.80 -6.03
CA SER A 575 10.12 27.58 -5.49
C SER A 575 10.58 27.22 -4.09
N ASN A 576 9.70 26.66 -3.27
CA ASN A 576 10.01 26.22 -1.90
C ASN A 576 10.69 27.33 -1.05
N SER A 577 10.30 28.58 -1.26
CA SER A 577 11.04 29.76 -0.76
C SER A 577 10.14 30.69 0.06
N TYR A 578 10.69 31.40 1.04
CA TYR A 578 9.86 32.20 1.94
C TYR A 578 10.48 33.48 2.49
N ALA A 579 9.63 34.40 2.94
CA ALA A 579 10.05 35.64 3.58
C ALA A 579 9.21 35.97 4.83
N THR A 580 9.88 36.35 5.92
CA THR A 580 9.20 36.64 7.21
C THR A 580 9.51 38.02 7.78
N GLY A 581 10.47 38.75 7.21
CA GLY A 581 10.81 40.12 7.61
C GLY A 581 9.71 41.13 7.24
N THR A 582 9.69 42.28 7.90
CA THR A 582 8.73 43.36 7.59
C THR A 582 9.14 44.08 6.30
N ILE A 583 8.19 44.31 5.41
CA ILE A 583 8.40 44.92 4.10
C ILE A 583 7.72 46.30 4.05
N ALA A 584 8.50 47.34 3.76
CA ALA A 584 8.00 48.71 3.64
C ALA A 584 8.39 49.31 2.29
N GLY A 585 7.40 49.67 1.47
CA GLY A 585 7.58 50.37 0.20
C GLY A 585 6.91 51.73 0.18
N TYR A 586 7.49 52.65 -0.60
CA TYR A 586 6.76 53.85 -1.02
C TYR A 586 5.77 53.50 -2.14
N GLY A 587 6.28 52.90 -3.23
CA GLY A 587 5.49 52.31 -4.30
C GLY A 587 5.16 50.83 -4.05
N ALA A 588 5.07 50.05 -5.13
CA ALA A 588 4.59 48.66 -5.07
C ALA A 588 5.44 47.75 -4.14
N ALA A 589 4.80 47.06 -3.19
CA ALA A 589 5.46 46.25 -2.17
C ALA A 589 4.83 44.85 -1.99
N GLY A 590 5.65 43.81 -1.86
CA GLY A 590 5.23 42.42 -1.73
C GLY A 590 6.00 41.62 -0.67
N GLY A 591 5.32 40.70 0.02
CA GLY A 591 5.95 39.93 1.10
C GLY A 591 7.13 39.04 0.65
N LEU A 592 7.05 38.45 -0.54
CA LEU A 592 8.09 37.64 -1.19
C LEU A 592 8.66 38.34 -2.43
N GLY A 593 7.80 38.82 -3.33
CA GLY A 593 8.19 39.43 -4.61
C GLY A 593 7.61 40.83 -4.79
N GLY A 594 8.39 41.82 -5.23
CA GLY A 594 7.85 43.13 -5.58
C GLY A 594 7.01 43.03 -6.86
N ARG A 595 7.69 42.86 -8.00
CA ARG A 595 7.06 42.54 -9.29
C ARG A 595 7.56 41.19 -9.80
N VAL A 596 6.68 40.43 -10.42
CA VAL A 596 6.93 39.07 -10.92
C VAL A 596 6.31 38.95 -12.31
N VAL A 597 7.13 38.69 -13.32
CA VAL A 597 6.76 38.77 -14.75
C VAL A 597 7.16 37.50 -15.49
N ALA A 598 6.24 36.87 -16.23
CA ALA A 598 6.46 35.60 -16.95
C ALA A 598 7.18 34.53 -16.11
N SER A 599 6.85 34.48 -14.83
CA SER A 599 7.59 33.76 -13.79
C SER A 599 6.67 32.80 -13.05
N PHE A 600 7.26 31.78 -12.45
CA PHE A 600 6.56 30.71 -11.74
C PHE A 600 6.91 30.77 -10.26
N VAL A 601 5.90 30.97 -9.41
CA VAL A 601 6.04 30.95 -7.95
C VAL A 601 5.26 29.75 -7.41
N SER A 602 5.96 28.84 -6.74
CA SER A 602 5.35 27.61 -6.22
C SER A 602 5.83 27.22 -4.82
N ASN A 603 4.96 26.61 -4.02
CA ASN A 603 5.29 26.11 -2.68
C ASN A 603 5.99 27.17 -1.79
N SER A 604 5.64 28.44 -1.98
CA SER A 604 6.38 29.59 -1.45
C SER A 604 5.45 30.50 -0.66
N TYR A 605 5.95 31.14 0.40
CA TYR A 605 5.09 31.88 1.34
C TYR A 605 5.70 33.14 1.95
N ALA A 606 4.85 34.01 2.47
CA ALA A 606 5.28 35.19 3.21
C ALA A 606 4.45 35.45 4.48
N THR A 607 5.12 35.74 5.59
CA THR A 607 4.45 35.96 6.89
C THR A 607 4.74 37.33 7.51
N GLY A 608 5.64 38.11 6.90
CA GLY A 608 5.95 39.47 7.34
C GLY A 608 4.84 40.45 6.97
N ASN A 609 4.69 41.51 7.76
CA ASN A 609 3.75 42.59 7.42
C ASN A 609 4.26 43.38 6.21
N VAL A 610 3.33 43.81 5.35
CA VAL A 610 3.63 44.53 4.10
C VAL A 610 2.90 45.87 4.12
N SER A 611 3.63 46.96 3.87
CA SER A 611 3.05 48.29 3.65
C SER A 611 3.55 48.93 2.35
N ALA A 612 2.62 49.48 1.57
CA ALA A 612 2.90 50.38 0.44
C ALA A 612 2.28 51.76 0.72
N SER A 613 3.05 52.83 0.65
CA SER A 613 2.57 54.16 1.05
C SER A 613 1.68 54.85 0.00
N TRP A 614 1.85 54.49 -1.28
CA TRP A 614 1.19 55.18 -2.39
C TRP A 614 0.49 54.24 -3.39
N ASP A 615 1.08 53.08 -3.67
CA ASP A 615 0.66 52.19 -4.75
C ASP A 615 0.06 50.86 -4.21
N GLY A 616 0.19 49.76 -4.95
CA GLY A 616 -0.32 48.45 -4.60
C GLY A 616 0.57 47.65 -3.63
N ALA A 617 -0.07 46.87 -2.76
CA ALA A 617 0.60 45.98 -1.82
C ALA A 617 0.04 44.56 -1.92
N GLY A 618 0.92 43.56 -1.89
CA GLY A 618 0.54 42.14 -1.89
C GLY A 618 1.18 41.39 -0.73
N GLY A 619 0.41 40.57 0.00
CA GLY A 619 0.99 39.79 1.10
C GLY A 619 2.06 38.79 0.64
N LEU A 620 2.01 38.31 -0.60
CA LEU A 620 3.07 37.52 -1.24
C LEU A 620 3.77 38.29 -2.36
N ILE A 621 3.03 38.84 -3.33
CA ILE A 621 3.61 39.52 -4.49
C ILE A 621 2.85 40.83 -4.76
N ALA A 622 3.54 41.95 -4.95
CA ALA A 622 2.81 43.19 -5.28
C ALA A 622 2.14 43.06 -6.65
N TYR A 623 2.92 42.78 -7.70
CA TYR A 623 2.42 42.68 -9.09
C TYR A 623 2.80 41.34 -9.75
N ASN A 624 1.81 40.58 -10.22
CA ASN A 624 1.98 39.38 -11.05
C ASN A 624 1.56 39.66 -12.49
N ILE A 625 2.46 39.48 -13.47
CA ILE A 625 2.26 39.94 -14.84
C ILE A 625 2.65 38.84 -15.84
N GLY A 626 1.72 38.39 -16.67
CA GLY A 626 2.03 37.65 -17.89
C GLY A 626 2.46 38.58 -19.03
N THR A 627 3.20 38.06 -19.99
CA THR A 627 3.66 38.83 -21.15
C THR A 627 3.56 38.02 -22.43
N TRP A 628 3.25 38.73 -23.52
CA TRP A 628 3.25 38.22 -24.88
C TRP A 628 4.68 37.89 -25.32
N MET A 629 4.86 36.73 -25.95
CA MET A 629 6.16 36.18 -26.36
C MET A 629 6.27 35.93 -27.87
N GLY A 630 5.19 36.03 -28.65
CA GLY A 630 5.22 35.72 -30.08
C GLY A 630 3.90 35.97 -30.82
N PRO A 631 3.92 35.98 -32.16
CA PRO A 631 2.76 36.33 -32.99
C PRO A 631 1.63 35.28 -33.02
N GLY A 632 1.80 34.13 -32.37
CA GLY A 632 0.80 33.06 -32.32
C GLY A 632 -0.30 33.30 -31.26
N PRO A 633 -1.56 32.88 -31.53
CA PRO A 633 -2.57 32.77 -30.49
C PRO A 633 -2.13 31.75 -29.43
N GLY A 634 -1.91 32.21 -28.20
CA GLY A 634 -1.41 31.37 -27.09
C GLY A 634 0.04 31.61 -26.70
N ASP A 635 0.79 32.44 -27.44
CA ASP A 635 2.17 32.83 -27.12
C ASP A 635 2.23 33.85 -25.95
N TYR A 636 1.65 33.51 -24.80
CA TYR A 636 1.75 34.29 -23.56
C TYR A 636 2.42 33.46 -22.47
N ALA A 637 3.52 33.96 -21.89
CA ALA A 637 4.01 33.44 -20.62
C ALA A 637 3.13 33.96 -19.49
N ILE A 638 2.37 33.07 -18.86
CA ILE A 638 1.44 33.36 -17.77
C ILE A 638 2.22 33.48 -16.46
N GLY A 639 2.09 34.61 -15.76
CA GLY A 639 2.61 34.76 -14.40
C GLY A 639 1.83 33.84 -13.45
N THR A 640 2.48 32.80 -12.93
CA THR A 640 1.79 31.71 -12.21
C THR A 640 2.19 31.68 -10.74
N VAL A 641 1.19 31.66 -9.86
CA VAL A 641 1.34 31.53 -8.40
C VAL A 641 0.54 30.31 -7.94
N SER A 642 1.20 29.32 -7.36
CA SER A 642 0.60 28.01 -7.04
C SER A 642 1.04 27.46 -5.69
N HIS A 643 0.15 26.78 -4.96
CA HIS A 643 0.49 26.16 -3.67
C HIS A 643 1.18 27.13 -2.69
N SER A 644 0.77 28.39 -2.72
CA SER A 644 1.50 29.52 -2.13
C SER A 644 0.59 30.35 -1.24
N TYR A 645 1.14 30.96 -0.18
CA TYR A 645 0.30 31.63 0.81
C TYR A 645 0.93 32.84 1.50
N ALA A 646 0.07 33.71 2.05
CA ALA A 646 0.51 34.85 2.84
C ALA A 646 -0.34 35.07 4.11
N THR A 647 0.31 35.45 5.21
CA THR A 647 -0.34 35.56 6.53
C THR A 647 -0.11 36.89 7.25
N GLY A 648 0.87 37.70 6.81
CA GLY A 648 1.12 39.03 7.38
C GLY A 648 0.03 40.05 7.02
N THR A 649 -0.12 41.11 7.82
CA THR A 649 -1.09 42.17 7.50
C THR A 649 -0.60 43.02 6.33
N VAL A 650 -1.50 43.36 5.42
CA VAL A 650 -1.19 44.12 4.19
C VAL A 650 -1.91 45.47 4.20
N SER A 651 -1.16 46.56 4.00
CA SER A 651 -1.71 47.91 3.87
C SER A 651 -1.18 48.59 2.59
N GLY A 652 -2.04 49.30 1.86
CA GLY A 652 -1.66 49.92 0.59
C GLY A 652 -2.57 51.07 0.14
N GLY A 653 -2.10 51.83 -0.84
CA GLY A 653 -2.80 53.03 -1.34
C GLY A 653 -3.84 52.75 -2.43
N ILE A 654 -3.50 51.92 -3.43
CA ILE A 654 -4.34 51.72 -4.64
C ILE A 654 -4.84 50.27 -4.76
N ASN A 655 -3.95 49.30 -5.02
CA ASN A 655 -4.30 47.90 -5.32
C ASN A 655 -3.76 46.97 -4.22
N VAL A 656 -4.59 46.62 -3.24
CA VAL A 656 -4.15 45.94 -2.01
C VAL A 656 -4.73 44.54 -1.94
N GLY A 657 -3.88 43.52 -1.85
CA GLY A 657 -4.32 42.13 -1.75
C GLY A 657 -3.59 41.31 -0.70
N GLY A 658 -4.32 40.41 -0.02
CA GLY A 658 -3.71 39.53 0.98
C GLY A 658 -2.68 38.54 0.42
N LEU A 659 -2.76 38.21 -0.89
CA LEU A 659 -1.73 37.46 -1.63
C LEU A 659 -1.10 38.33 -2.72
N LEU A 660 -1.90 38.88 -3.64
CA LEU A 660 -1.44 39.68 -4.78
C LEU A 660 -2.02 41.09 -4.77
N GLY A 661 -1.21 42.14 -4.93
CA GLY A 661 -1.75 43.49 -5.14
C GLY A 661 -2.49 43.63 -6.48
N TYR A 662 -1.82 43.26 -7.58
CA TYR A 662 -2.34 43.32 -8.95
C TYR A 662 -1.95 42.06 -9.75
N SER A 663 -2.85 41.55 -10.57
CA SER A 663 -2.61 40.45 -11.51
C SER A 663 -3.04 40.79 -12.94
N ASN A 664 -2.19 40.55 -13.93
CA ASN A 664 -2.53 40.68 -15.35
C ASN A 664 -2.01 39.50 -16.15
N ILE A 665 -2.84 38.82 -16.96
CA ILE A 665 -2.49 37.58 -17.68
C ILE A 665 -1.82 36.57 -16.72
N GLY A 666 -2.43 36.40 -15.53
CA GLY A 666 -1.89 35.61 -14.43
C GLY A 666 -2.79 34.44 -14.03
N LEU A 667 -2.19 33.40 -13.45
CA LEU A 667 -2.90 32.29 -12.82
C LEU A 667 -2.54 32.23 -11.34
N VAL A 668 -3.54 32.34 -10.47
CA VAL A 668 -3.44 32.04 -9.03
C VAL A 668 -4.22 30.77 -8.77
N THR A 669 -3.55 29.74 -8.25
CA THR A 669 -4.16 28.43 -8.07
C THR A 669 -3.74 27.78 -6.75
N ASP A 670 -4.65 27.06 -6.10
CA ASP A 670 -4.33 26.24 -4.91
C ASP A 670 -3.61 27.05 -3.80
N SER A 671 -3.96 28.34 -3.67
CA SER A 671 -3.22 29.36 -2.92
C SER A 671 -4.13 30.16 -1.98
N HIS A 672 -3.59 30.77 -0.92
CA HIS A 672 -4.46 31.41 0.08
C HIS A 672 -3.84 32.58 0.86
N ALA A 673 -4.70 33.42 1.45
CA ALA A 673 -4.29 34.51 2.32
C ALA A 673 -5.13 34.60 3.61
N THR A 674 -4.47 34.84 4.73
CA THR A 674 -5.13 34.92 6.06
C THR A 674 -4.90 36.23 6.80
N GLY A 675 -3.96 37.06 6.35
CA GLY A 675 -3.67 38.36 6.93
C GLY A 675 -4.77 39.39 6.62
N ASN A 676 -4.99 40.33 7.55
CA ASN A 676 -5.94 41.44 7.32
C ASN A 676 -5.41 42.39 6.24
N VAL A 677 -6.33 42.93 5.44
CA VAL A 677 -6.05 43.82 4.29
C VAL A 677 -6.67 45.19 4.54
N SER A 678 -5.91 46.26 4.30
CA SER A 678 -6.40 47.64 4.41
C SER A 678 -5.96 48.52 3.24
N GLY A 679 -6.92 48.90 2.40
CA GLY A 679 -6.76 49.93 1.38
C GLY A 679 -7.07 51.31 1.94
N THR A 680 -6.03 52.11 2.24
CA THR A 680 -6.22 53.42 2.89
C THR A 680 -6.75 54.50 1.96
N GLY A 681 -6.63 54.29 0.65
CA GLY A 681 -6.84 55.32 -0.36
C GLY A 681 -5.59 56.18 -0.55
N ALA A 682 -5.12 56.30 -1.80
CA ALA A 682 -4.14 57.30 -2.17
C ALA A 682 -4.74 58.72 -2.04
N ILE A 683 -3.93 59.69 -1.62
CA ILE A 683 -4.37 61.09 -1.44
C ILE A 683 -4.86 61.66 -2.79
N GLY A 684 -6.18 61.76 -2.95
CA GLY A 684 -6.86 62.33 -4.13
C GLY A 684 -7.30 61.36 -5.22
N GLY A 685 -7.19 60.03 -5.03
CA GLY A 685 -7.56 59.03 -6.04
C GLY A 685 -8.98 58.47 -5.92
N THR A 686 -9.72 58.40 -7.04
CA THR A 686 -10.92 57.56 -7.22
C THR A 686 -10.54 56.20 -7.81
N GLY A 687 -11.14 55.10 -7.34
CA GLY A 687 -10.95 53.76 -7.95
C GLY A 687 -9.93 52.85 -7.27
N THR A 688 -9.90 52.80 -5.92
CA THR A 688 -9.03 51.87 -5.19
C THR A 688 -9.62 50.47 -5.12
N SER A 689 -8.77 49.44 -5.10
CA SER A 689 -9.21 48.04 -5.06
C SER A 689 -8.54 47.29 -3.91
N ALA A 690 -9.33 46.67 -3.04
CA ALA A 690 -8.86 45.92 -1.88
C ALA A 690 -9.47 44.52 -1.86
N GLY A 691 -8.64 43.47 -1.86
CA GLY A 691 -9.08 42.08 -1.93
C GLY A 691 -8.45 41.20 -0.85
N GLY A 692 -9.20 40.28 -0.25
CA GLY A 692 -8.61 39.35 0.72
C GLY A 692 -7.53 38.44 0.14
N LEU A 693 -7.58 38.12 -1.16
CA LEU A 693 -6.54 37.40 -1.90
C LEU A 693 -5.89 38.30 -2.95
N VAL A 694 -6.66 38.91 -3.86
CA VAL A 694 -6.13 39.70 -4.98
C VAL A 694 -6.74 41.11 -4.97
N GLY A 695 -5.92 42.16 -4.92
CA GLY A 695 -6.41 43.54 -4.96
C GLY A 695 -7.15 43.83 -6.26
N PHE A 696 -6.51 43.61 -7.40
CA PHE A 696 -7.10 43.84 -8.72
C PHE A 696 -6.60 42.82 -9.76
N GLN A 697 -7.46 42.41 -10.69
CA GLN A 697 -7.09 41.45 -11.73
C GLN A 697 -7.67 41.74 -13.13
N GLN A 698 -6.88 41.46 -14.16
CA GLN A 698 -7.22 41.61 -15.59
C GLN A 698 -6.77 40.38 -16.38
N TYR A 699 -7.60 39.84 -17.29
CA TYR A 699 -7.28 38.66 -18.10
C TYR A 699 -6.70 37.47 -17.30
N SER A 700 -7.00 37.39 -16.00
CA SER A 700 -6.35 36.50 -15.03
C SER A 700 -7.35 35.51 -14.44
N ARG A 701 -6.84 34.42 -13.87
CA ARG A 701 -7.63 33.35 -13.28
C ARG A 701 -7.26 33.17 -11.82
N VAL A 702 -8.25 33.20 -10.93
CA VAL A 702 -8.14 32.74 -9.53
C VAL A 702 -8.94 31.45 -9.41
N GLU A 703 -8.25 30.36 -9.05
CA GLU A 703 -8.80 29.01 -8.98
C GLU A 703 -8.45 28.36 -7.64
N ARG A 704 -9.37 27.56 -7.07
CA ARG A 704 -9.07 26.71 -5.90
C ARG A 704 -8.31 27.45 -4.79
N SER A 705 -8.69 28.70 -4.55
CA SER A 705 -7.96 29.64 -3.68
C SER A 705 -8.89 30.30 -2.68
N TYR A 706 -8.37 30.77 -1.54
CA TYR A 706 -9.24 31.34 -0.49
C TYR A 706 -8.61 32.48 0.32
N ALA A 707 -9.49 33.28 0.92
CA ALA A 707 -9.11 34.35 1.85
C ALA A 707 -9.91 34.32 3.15
N THR A 708 -9.24 34.52 4.29
CA THR A 708 -9.90 34.53 5.62
C THR A 708 -9.64 35.80 6.43
N GLY A 709 -8.72 36.66 6.01
CA GLY A 709 -8.44 37.94 6.67
C GLY A 709 -9.56 38.96 6.44
N ASN A 710 -9.78 39.87 7.40
CA ASN A 710 -10.74 40.95 7.21
C ASN A 710 -10.21 41.96 6.19
N VAL A 711 -11.10 42.51 5.37
CA VAL A 711 -10.77 43.46 4.30
C VAL A 711 -11.45 44.80 4.57
N SER A 712 -10.66 45.86 4.57
CA SER A 712 -11.12 47.25 4.62
C SER A 712 -10.62 48.02 3.40
N GLY A 713 -11.44 48.89 2.83
CA GLY A 713 -11.05 49.74 1.69
C GLY A 713 -12.01 50.88 1.44
N VAL A 714 -11.85 51.58 0.31
CA VAL A 714 -12.70 52.71 -0.05
C VAL A 714 -13.66 52.33 -1.18
N ASP A 715 -13.14 52.01 -2.36
CA ASP A 715 -13.95 51.73 -3.55
C ASP A 715 -14.15 50.21 -3.73
N SER A 716 -13.57 49.57 -4.74
CA SER A 716 -13.81 48.14 -5.05
C SER A 716 -13.22 47.20 -3.99
N VAL A 717 -14.01 46.86 -2.95
CA VAL A 717 -13.57 45.99 -1.84
C VAL A 717 -14.23 44.61 -1.95
N GLY A 718 -13.42 43.55 -2.02
CA GLY A 718 -13.87 42.17 -2.09
C GLY A 718 -13.25 41.28 -1.01
N GLY A 719 -14.02 40.34 -0.46
CA GLY A 719 -13.49 39.34 0.48
C GLY A 719 -12.45 38.42 -0.14
N LEU A 720 -12.47 38.19 -1.46
CA LEU A 720 -11.43 37.49 -2.22
C LEU A 720 -10.72 38.42 -3.21
N VAL A 721 -11.46 39.13 -4.06
CA VAL A 721 -10.90 39.96 -5.13
C VAL A 721 -11.49 41.38 -5.11
N GLY A 722 -10.68 42.43 -5.05
CA GLY A 722 -11.19 43.80 -5.08
C GLY A 722 -11.88 44.14 -6.40
N GLY A 723 -11.11 44.20 -7.49
CA GLY A 723 -11.64 44.37 -8.85
C GLY A 723 -11.24 43.24 -9.81
N SER A 724 -12.17 42.78 -10.64
CA SER A 724 -11.94 41.84 -11.76
C SER A 724 -12.44 42.46 -13.05
N TRP A 725 -11.59 42.56 -14.07
CA TRP A 725 -11.90 43.22 -15.34
C TRP A 725 -11.47 42.35 -16.55
N TYR A 726 -12.07 42.59 -17.72
CA TYR A 726 -11.66 42.06 -19.02
C TYR A 726 -11.46 40.54 -19.07
N GLY A 727 -12.56 39.78 -19.03
CA GLY A 727 -12.52 38.32 -19.21
C GLY A 727 -11.84 37.54 -18.06
N ALA A 728 -11.58 38.19 -16.93
CA ALA A 728 -10.99 37.53 -15.76
C ALA A 728 -11.95 36.49 -15.14
N VAL A 729 -11.38 35.50 -14.45
CA VAL A 729 -12.12 34.38 -13.87
C VAL A 729 -11.83 34.26 -12.37
N VAL A 730 -12.88 34.06 -11.58
CA VAL A 730 -12.81 33.58 -10.19
C VAL A 730 -13.59 32.26 -10.14
N SER A 731 -12.95 31.16 -9.78
CA SER A 731 -13.60 29.84 -9.76
C SER A 731 -13.17 28.96 -8.60
N GLN A 732 -14.08 28.11 -8.10
CA GLN A 732 -13.78 27.14 -7.05
C GLN A 732 -13.08 27.76 -5.83
N SER A 733 -13.48 28.98 -5.46
CA SER A 733 -12.76 29.82 -4.49
C SER A 733 -13.69 30.37 -3.42
N TYR A 734 -13.17 30.77 -2.26
CA TYR A 734 -14.04 31.27 -1.18
C TYR A 734 -13.42 32.34 -0.28
N ALA A 735 -14.29 33.13 0.37
CA ALA A 735 -13.91 34.16 1.34
C ALA A 735 -14.72 34.08 2.64
N THR A 736 -14.05 34.17 3.79
CA THR A 736 -14.70 34.11 5.12
C THR A 736 -14.45 35.33 6.00
N GLY A 737 -13.49 36.20 5.64
CA GLY A 737 -13.22 37.45 6.36
C GLY A 737 -14.33 38.49 6.17
N ASN A 738 -14.51 39.37 7.16
CA ASN A 738 -15.48 40.46 7.05
C ASN A 738 -14.97 41.54 6.09
N VAL A 739 -15.87 42.14 5.31
CA VAL A 739 -15.58 43.10 4.25
C VAL A 739 -16.24 44.44 4.57
N SER A 740 -15.46 45.52 4.49
CA SER A 740 -15.91 46.88 4.79
C SER A 740 -15.38 47.91 3.79
N GLY A 741 -16.22 48.83 3.34
CA GLY A 741 -15.77 49.97 2.54
C GLY A 741 -16.87 50.98 2.21
N THR A 742 -16.67 51.79 1.17
CA THR A 742 -17.60 52.87 0.80
C THR A 742 -18.51 52.49 -0.37
N ARG A 743 -17.97 52.04 -1.50
CA ARG A 743 -18.74 51.83 -2.76
C ARG A 743 -18.22 50.67 -3.60
N SER A 744 -19.11 49.81 -4.10
CA SER A 744 -18.77 48.56 -4.83
C SER A 744 -18.13 47.51 -3.91
N ILE A 745 -18.91 47.03 -2.93
CA ILE A 745 -18.44 46.14 -1.84
C ILE A 745 -19.06 44.74 -1.99
N GLY A 746 -18.23 43.70 -2.05
CA GLY A 746 -18.67 42.31 -2.20
C GLY A 746 -18.03 41.36 -1.20
N GLY A 747 -18.78 40.38 -0.69
CA GLY A 747 -18.20 39.34 0.16
C GLY A 747 -17.22 38.42 -0.56
N LEU A 748 -17.25 38.35 -1.90
CA LEU A 748 -16.27 37.64 -2.72
C LEU A 748 -15.53 38.61 -3.67
N VAL A 749 -16.26 39.38 -4.50
CA VAL A 749 -15.66 40.29 -5.50
C VAL A 749 -16.23 41.70 -5.35
N GLY A 750 -15.40 42.74 -5.22
CA GLY A 750 -15.89 44.13 -5.11
C GLY A 750 -16.59 44.59 -6.39
N ARG A 751 -15.88 44.51 -7.53
CA ARG A 751 -16.42 44.84 -8.86
C ARG A 751 -15.98 43.84 -9.94
N SER A 752 -16.94 43.34 -10.71
CA SER A 752 -16.76 42.58 -11.95
C SER A 752 -17.16 43.45 -13.14
N ASN A 753 -16.29 43.59 -14.14
CA ASN A 753 -16.53 44.41 -15.33
C ASN A 753 -16.01 43.75 -16.62
N GLU A 754 -16.80 43.79 -17.69
CA GLU A 754 -16.43 43.31 -19.04
C GLU A 754 -16.04 41.82 -19.09
N ALA A 755 -17.04 40.95 -19.31
CA ALA A 755 -16.93 39.51 -19.52
C ALA A 755 -16.31 38.67 -18.38
N VAL A 756 -16.34 39.15 -17.14
CA VAL A 756 -15.80 38.43 -15.98
C VAL A 756 -16.71 37.25 -15.61
N SER A 757 -16.10 36.14 -15.18
CA SER A 757 -16.81 34.94 -14.73
C SER A 757 -16.51 34.62 -13.26
N VAL A 758 -17.53 34.67 -12.40
CA VAL A 758 -17.48 34.24 -11.00
C VAL A 758 -18.28 32.93 -10.88
N LEU A 759 -17.57 31.82 -10.70
CA LEU A 759 -18.12 30.47 -10.85
C LEU A 759 -17.86 29.61 -9.60
N ASP A 760 -18.80 28.75 -9.22
CA ASP A 760 -18.58 27.67 -8.26
C ASP A 760 -17.86 28.13 -6.96
N SER A 761 -18.27 29.27 -6.40
CA SER A 761 -17.55 29.96 -5.32
C SER A 761 -18.50 30.39 -4.18
N TYR A 762 -17.97 30.71 -2.99
CA TYR A 762 -18.83 31.14 -1.88
C TYR A 762 -18.21 32.17 -0.93
N ALA A 763 -19.06 32.93 -0.24
CA ALA A 763 -18.61 33.85 0.81
C ALA A 763 -19.50 33.80 2.06
N THR A 764 -18.88 33.96 3.24
CA THR A 764 -19.58 33.83 4.55
C THR A 764 -19.35 34.98 5.52
N GLY A 765 -18.38 35.87 5.25
CA GLY A 765 -18.11 37.04 6.09
C GLY A 765 -19.25 38.08 6.05
N ALA A 766 -19.30 38.95 7.05
CA ALA A 766 -20.19 40.10 7.05
C ALA A 766 -19.71 41.15 6.02
N VAL A 767 -20.64 41.73 5.26
CA VAL A 767 -20.36 42.73 4.22
C VAL A 767 -21.05 44.05 4.58
N SER A 768 -20.29 45.14 4.63
CA SER A 768 -20.78 46.46 5.04
C SER A 768 -20.24 47.58 4.15
N GLY A 769 -21.09 48.49 3.70
CA GLY A 769 -20.65 49.72 3.03
C GLY A 769 -21.77 50.72 2.76
N ASN A 770 -21.49 51.81 2.05
CA ASN A 770 -22.50 52.83 1.81
C ASN A 770 -23.38 52.49 0.60
N SER A 771 -22.78 52.19 -0.56
CA SER A 771 -23.51 51.95 -1.82
C SER A 771 -22.97 50.77 -2.62
N GLU A 772 -23.82 50.10 -3.41
CA GLU A 772 -23.44 48.97 -4.26
C GLU A 772 -22.84 47.82 -3.43
N VAL A 773 -23.62 47.34 -2.45
CA VAL A 773 -23.17 46.33 -1.48
C VAL A 773 -23.85 44.99 -1.76
N GLY A 774 -23.08 43.98 -2.13
CA GLY A 774 -23.57 42.63 -2.43
C GLY A 774 -22.95 41.56 -1.55
N GLY A 775 -23.71 40.52 -1.21
CA GLY A 775 -23.18 39.38 -0.46
C GLY A 775 -22.05 38.65 -1.19
N LEU A 776 -22.16 38.44 -2.51
CA LEU A 776 -21.05 37.95 -3.35
C LEU A 776 -20.32 39.07 -4.08
N VAL A 777 -21.04 39.89 -4.85
CA VAL A 777 -20.46 40.85 -5.78
C VAL A 777 -21.01 42.25 -5.56
N GLY A 778 -20.17 43.27 -5.37
CA GLY A 778 -20.65 44.65 -5.20
C GLY A 778 -21.32 45.18 -6.48
N VAL A 779 -20.56 45.19 -7.58
CA VAL A 779 -21.04 45.55 -8.93
C VAL A 779 -20.75 44.43 -9.92
N ASN A 780 -21.75 44.02 -10.69
CA ASN A 780 -21.64 43.06 -11.79
C ASN A 780 -22.04 43.74 -13.11
N GLN A 781 -21.07 44.07 -13.95
CA GLN A 781 -21.25 44.77 -15.23
C GLN A 781 -20.77 43.89 -16.39
N GLU A 782 -21.62 43.63 -17.39
CA GLU A 782 -21.29 42.78 -18.56
C GLU A 782 -20.65 41.43 -18.18
N SER A 783 -21.01 40.87 -17.02
CA SER A 783 -20.26 39.79 -16.36
C SER A 783 -21.21 38.74 -15.77
N HIS A 784 -20.72 37.52 -15.54
CA HIS A 784 -21.53 36.36 -15.15
C HIS A 784 -21.18 35.87 -13.74
N VAL A 785 -22.18 35.76 -12.87
CA VAL A 785 -22.10 35.10 -11.56
C VAL A 785 -22.93 33.81 -11.63
N SER A 786 -22.30 32.66 -11.43
CA SER A 786 -22.96 31.36 -11.55
C SER A 786 -22.53 30.34 -10.49
N ARG A 787 -23.45 29.45 -10.11
CA ARG A 787 -23.25 28.36 -9.13
C ARG A 787 -22.52 28.80 -7.86
N SER A 788 -22.81 29.99 -7.36
CA SER A 788 -22.10 30.58 -6.23
C SER A 788 -23.07 30.96 -5.10
N TYR A 789 -22.64 31.00 -3.84
CA TYR A 789 -23.56 31.37 -2.75
C TYR A 789 -22.99 32.20 -1.60
N PHE A 790 -23.86 32.97 -0.96
CA PHE A 790 -23.55 33.81 0.20
C PHE A 790 -24.30 33.41 1.47
N ALA A 791 -23.62 33.44 2.62
CA ALA A 791 -24.19 33.05 3.91
C ALA A 791 -23.99 34.07 5.07
N GLY A 792 -23.28 35.17 4.84
CA GLY A 792 -23.03 36.20 5.86
C GLY A 792 -24.20 37.19 6.03
N THR A 793 -23.92 38.35 6.62
CA THR A 793 -24.83 39.51 6.72
C THR A 793 -24.47 40.55 5.65
N VAL A 794 -25.45 41.31 5.13
CA VAL A 794 -25.21 42.44 4.22
C VAL A 794 -25.84 43.72 4.78
N SER A 795 -25.08 44.81 4.81
CA SER A 795 -25.54 46.12 5.30
C SER A 795 -25.08 47.26 4.39
N GLY A 796 -25.99 48.17 4.07
CA GLY A 796 -25.67 49.43 3.40
C GLY A 796 -26.85 50.36 3.19
N THR A 797 -26.64 51.46 2.46
CA THR A 797 -27.62 52.56 2.34
C THR A 797 -28.27 52.69 0.96
N SER A 798 -27.63 52.18 -0.10
CA SER A 798 -28.14 52.25 -1.48
C SER A 798 -27.65 51.07 -2.33
N ASN A 799 -28.49 50.52 -3.21
CA ASN A 799 -28.17 49.36 -4.07
C ASN A 799 -27.56 48.20 -3.27
N VAL A 800 -28.34 47.66 -2.32
CA VAL A 800 -27.92 46.58 -1.41
C VAL A 800 -28.66 45.29 -1.78
N GLY A 801 -27.94 44.20 -2.01
CA GLY A 801 -28.52 42.91 -2.40
C GLY A 801 -27.84 41.72 -1.74
N ALA A 802 -28.59 40.63 -1.57
CA ALA A 802 -28.09 39.44 -0.87
C ALA A 802 -26.97 38.71 -1.65
N ILE A 803 -26.92 38.87 -2.97
CA ILE A 803 -25.90 38.31 -3.87
C ILE A 803 -25.14 39.44 -4.57
N VAL A 804 -25.85 40.36 -5.23
CA VAL A 804 -25.25 41.46 -6.01
C VAL A 804 -25.78 42.81 -5.55
N GLY A 805 -24.91 43.80 -5.33
CA GLY A 805 -25.32 45.16 -5.00
C GLY A 805 -26.00 45.86 -6.18
N MET A 806 -25.27 46.00 -7.29
CA MET A 806 -25.76 46.52 -8.56
C MET A 806 -25.41 45.57 -9.72
N ASN A 807 -26.42 45.14 -10.47
CA ASN A 807 -26.29 44.40 -11.72
C ASN A 807 -26.55 45.35 -12.90
N TRP A 808 -25.63 45.44 -13.86
CA TRP A 808 -25.61 46.51 -14.86
C TRP A 808 -25.23 45.96 -16.25
N ASP A 809 -25.80 46.56 -17.31
CA ASP A 809 -25.49 46.34 -18.75
C ASP A 809 -25.19 44.88 -19.10
N GLY A 810 -26.23 44.06 -19.29
CA GLY A 810 -26.06 42.65 -19.63
C GLY A 810 -25.38 41.74 -18.59
N GLY A 811 -25.14 42.19 -17.36
CA GLY A 811 -24.64 41.32 -16.27
C GLY A 811 -25.64 40.23 -15.87
N ASP A 812 -25.20 38.99 -15.71
CA ASP A 812 -26.07 37.85 -15.38
C ASP A 812 -25.74 37.22 -14.01
N VAL A 813 -26.78 36.95 -13.23
CA VAL A 813 -26.72 36.14 -12.00
C VAL A 813 -27.64 34.93 -12.19
N THR A 814 -27.06 33.73 -12.18
CA THR A 814 -27.75 32.46 -12.45
C THR A 814 -27.37 31.39 -11.45
N GLN A 815 -28.28 30.45 -11.12
CA GLN A 815 -27.99 29.28 -10.26
C GLN A 815 -27.24 29.64 -8.95
N SER A 816 -27.45 30.84 -8.42
CA SER A 816 -26.65 31.40 -7.32
C SER A 816 -27.57 31.81 -6.18
N TYR A 817 -27.11 31.63 -4.94
CA TYR A 817 -28.00 31.66 -3.78
C TYR A 817 -27.51 32.56 -2.66
N ALA A 818 -28.43 33.13 -1.89
CA ALA A 818 -28.12 33.76 -0.62
C ALA A 818 -29.00 33.24 0.51
N ASN A 819 -28.44 33.23 1.72
CA ASN A 819 -29.21 32.93 2.92
C ASN A 819 -30.13 34.11 3.26
N ARG A 820 -31.44 33.92 3.10
CA ARG A 820 -32.47 34.92 3.42
C ARG A 820 -32.52 35.28 4.90
N GLU A 821 -32.13 34.37 5.78
CA GLU A 821 -32.22 34.55 7.24
C GLU A 821 -31.01 35.32 7.81
N THR A 822 -29.82 35.13 7.25
CA THR A 822 -28.60 35.83 7.72
C THR A 822 -28.26 37.08 6.90
N SER A 823 -28.55 37.13 5.59
CA SER A 823 -28.19 38.29 4.76
C SER A 823 -28.89 39.58 5.19
N GLY A 824 -30.09 39.49 5.79
CA GLY A 824 -30.92 40.63 6.16
C GLY A 824 -31.59 41.34 4.97
N GLN A 825 -31.47 40.78 3.76
CA GLN A 825 -31.98 41.37 2.52
C GLN A 825 -33.18 40.59 1.98
N SER A 826 -34.11 41.28 1.30
CA SER A 826 -35.31 40.66 0.70
C SER A 826 -35.11 40.21 -0.75
N ALA A 827 -34.08 40.70 -1.43
CA ALA A 827 -33.79 40.44 -2.84
C ALA A 827 -32.33 40.05 -3.07
N ALA A 828 -32.08 39.26 -4.12
CA ALA A 828 -30.73 38.84 -4.49
C ALA A 828 -29.90 39.96 -5.13
N CYS A 829 -30.51 40.79 -5.98
CA CYS A 829 -29.89 42.01 -6.51
C CYS A 829 -30.50 43.26 -5.86
N GLY A 830 -29.66 44.24 -5.48
CA GLY A 830 -30.12 45.51 -4.92
C GLY A 830 -30.67 46.47 -5.95
N ALA A 831 -30.05 46.51 -7.14
CA ALA A 831 -30.57 47.18 -8.32
C ALA A 831 -30.13 46.43 -9.60
N SER A 832 -30.96 46.49 -10.65
CA SER A 832 -30.69 45.86 -11.96
C SER A 832 -31.03 46.81 -13.10
N PHE A 833 -30.08 47.04 -14.02
CA PHE A 833 -30.23 47.93 -15.17
C PHE A 833 -29.63 47.29 -16.44
N GLY A 834 -30.05 47.75 -17.63
CA GLY A 834 -29.41 47.33 -18.89
C GLY A 834 -29.67 45.88 -19.33
N GLY A 835 -30.81 45.29 -18.95
CA GLY A 835 -31.29 44.01 -19.53
C GLY A 835 -30.65 42.71 -19.03
N GLY A 836 -29.69 42.77 -18.11
CA GLY A 836 -29.04 41.58 -17.53
C GLY A 836 -29.93 40.79 -16.56
N ILE A 837 -29.71 39.47 -16.46
CA ILE A 837 -30.52 38.55 -15.65
C ILE A 837 -30.14 38.64 -14.16
N CYS A 838 -31.13 38.67 -13.27
CA CYS A 838 -30.91 38.39 -11.84
C CYS A 838 -31.86 37.30 -11.34
N ASP A 839 -31.50 36.04 -11.59
CA ASP A 839 -32.19 34.84 -11.12
C ASP A 839 -31.48 34.27 -9.86
N GLY A 840 -31.17 35.17 -8.93
CA GLY A 840 -30.54 34.83 -7.66
C GLY A 840 -31.57 34.33 -6.64
N GLY A 841 -31.40 33.10 -6.15
CA GLY A 841 -32.37 32.47 -5.24
C GLY A 841 -32.16 32.82 -3.77
N MET A 842 -33.24 33.17 -3.07
CA MET A 842 -33.23 33.49 -1.64
C MET A 842 -33.67 32.28 -0.81
N LEU A 843 -32.70 31.50 -0.32
CA LEU A 843 -32.91 30.22 0.37
C LEU A 843 -32.90 30.38 1.91
N THR A 844 -33.56 29.48 2.64
CA THR A 844 -33.40 29.36 4.11
C THR A 844 -32.07 28.71 4.49
N THR A 845 -31.65 28.85 5.75
CA THR A 845 -30.47 28.12 6.27
C THR A 845 -30.64 26.60 6.14
N ALA A 846 -31.87 26.09 6.25
CA ALA A 846 -32.15 24.66 6.05
C ALA A 846 -31.94 24.21 4.60
N GLN A 847 -32.43 25.00 3.62
CA GLN A 847 -32.23 24.73 2.19
C GLN A 847 -30.75 24.83 1.80
N LEU A 848 -30.01 25.83 2.31
CA LEU A 848 -28.56 25.95 2.07
C LEU A 848 -27.72 24.85 2.73
N ARG A 849 -28.28 24.06 3.65
CA ARG A 849 -27.62 22.89 4.25
C ARG A 849 -27.98 21.58 3.54
N ASP A 850 -29.01 21.56 2.70
CA ASP A 850 -29.39 20.38 1.93
C ASP A 850 -28.61 20.32 0.61
N PRO A 851 -27.75 19.30 0.39
CA PRO A 851 -26.98 19.18 -0.84
C PRO A 851 -27.88 18.95 -2.07
N PHE A 852 -29.08 18.38 -1.92
CA PHE A 852 -29.98 18.17 -3.05
C PHE A 852 -30.56 19.47 -3.60
N THR A 853 -30.70 20.50 -2.78
CA THR A 853 -31.04 21.86 -3.23
C THR A 853 -30.02 22.38 -4.25
N PHE A 854 -28.74 22.03 -4.14
CA PHE A 854 -27.69 22.45 -5.08
C PHE A 854 -27.52 21.49 -6.26
N ILE A 855 -27.53 20.17 -6.00
CA ILE A 855 -27.43 19.13 -7.04
C ILE A 855 -28.52 19.30 -8.10
N ASN A 856 -29.77 19.53 -7.67
CA ASN A 856 -30.91 19.71 -8.57
C ASN A 856 -30.85 21.03 -9.37
N ASN A 857 -29.95 21.95 -9.01
CA ASN A 857 -29.73 23.23 -9.67
C ASN A 857 -28.35 23.31 -10.36
N GLY A 858 -27.75 22.16 -10.70
CA GLY A 858 -26.58 22.10 -11.59
C GLY A 858 -25.21 22.22 -10.92
N TYR A 859 -25.13 22.14 -9.59
CA TYR A 859 -23.84 22.09 -8.89
C TYR A 859 -23.22 20.69 -9.02
N ASP A 860 -21.96 20.61 -9.46
CA ASP A 860 -21.24 19.34 -9.58
C ASP A 860 -20.76 18.84 -8.21
N PHE A 861 -21.56 17.97 -7.60
CA PHE A 861 -21.20 17.29 -6.34
C PHE A 861 -20.32 16.04 -6.53
N ALA A 862 -19.98 15.66 -7.76
CA ALA A 862 -19.05 14.57 -8.05
C ALA A 862 -17.60 15.06 -8.01
N ALA A 863 -17.30 16.23 -8.59
CA ALA A 863 -15.93 16.75 -8.72
C ALA A 863 -15.65 18.05 -7.96
N VAL A 864 -16.60 18.99 -7.86
CA VAL A 864 -16.33 20.36 -7.37
C VAL A 864 -16.82 20.57 -5.93
N TRP A 865 -18.08 20.27 -5.68
CA TRP A 865 -18.77 20.52 -4.41
C TRP A 865 -18.94 19.25 -3.58
N GLY A 866 -19.08 19.41 -2.28
CA GLY A 866 -19.43 18.32 -1.37
C GLY A 866 -20.06 18.85 -0.09
N LYS A 867 -20.73 17.98 0.66
CA LYS A 867 -21.17 18.27 2.02
C LYS A 867 -20.15 17.70 3.00
N SER A 868 -19.62 18.54 3.89
CA SER A 868 -18.69 18.09 4.93
C SER A 868 -19.38 17.12 5.91
N VAL A 869 -18.72 16.00 6.19
CA VAL A 869 -19.18 14.98 7.16
C VAL A 869 -19.02 15.47 8.60
N SER A 870 -18.06 16.37 8.87
CA SER A 870 -17.85 16.99 10.18
C SER A 870 -18.78 18.18 10.45
N GLY A 871 -19.56 18.62 9.45
CA GLY A 871 -20.39 19.82 9.55
C GLY A 871 -19.60 21.13 9.38
N ALA A 872 -18.42 21.10 8.75
CA ALA A 872 -17.68 22.30 8.37
C ALA A 872 -18.56 23.28 7.57
N ASN A 873 -18.15 24.55 7.55
CA ASN A 873 -18.92 25.64 6.91
C ASN A 873 -20.39 25.71 7.38
N ASN A 874 -20.62 25.49 8.68
CA ASN A 874 -21.95 25.49 9.30
C ASN A 874 -22.93 24.47 8.65
N GLY A 875 -22.40 23.39 8.09
CA GLY A 875 -23.14 22.33 7.40
C GLY A 875 -23.61 22.65 5.98
N MET A 876 -23.24 23.82 5.43
CA MET A 876 -23.44 24.18 4.03
C MET A 876 -22.43 23.45 3.12
N PRO A 877 -22.62 23.41 1.79
CA PRO A 877 -21.63 22.84 0.89
C PRO A 877 -20.24 23.46 1.06
N VAL A 878 -19.22 22.66 0.80
CA VAL A 878 -17.81 23.05 0.75
C VAL A 878 -17.23 22.61 -0.58
N LEU A 879 -16.10 23.23 -0.94
CA LEU A 879 -15.39 22.90 -2.17
C LEU A 879 -14.38 21.78 -1.91
N ARG A 880 -14.43 20.72 -2.73
CA ARG A 880 -13.62 19.50 -2.56
C ARG A 880 -12.10 19.76 -2.60
N ALA A 881 -11.67 20.85 -3.23
CA ALA A 881 -10.28 21.23 -3.37
C ALA A 881 -9.55 21.49 -2.03
N PHE A 882 -10.26 21.78 -0.93
CA PHE A 882 -9.65 22.25 0.32
C PHE A 882 -9.55 21.20 1.44
N GLY A 883 -9.62 19.90 1.09
CA GLY A 883 -9.27 18.80 2.01
C GLY A 883 -10.31 18.46 3.08
N ASP A 884 -11.49 19.08 3.06
CA ASP A 884 -12.62 18.67 3.89
C ASP A 884 -13.05 17.23 3.58
N THR A 885 -13.28 16.41 4.61
CA THR A 885 -13.89 15.09 4.43
C THR A 885 -15.37 15.25 4.10
N VAL A 886 -15.74 14.99 2.85
CA VAL A 886 -17.11 15.12 2.33
C VAL A 886 -17.72 13.76 2.01
N TYR A 887 -19.04 13.69 1.83
CA TYR A 887 -19.71 12.48 1.35
C TYR A 887 -19.34 12.17 -0.12
N ASP A 888 -19.19 10.88 -0.42
CA ASP A 888 -18.78 10.33 -1.72
C ASP A 888 -19.96 10.08 -2.66
N ALA A 889 -21.14 9.83 -2.10
CA ALA A 889 -22.38 9.64 -2.84
C ALA A 889 -23.54 10.35 -2.14
N TYR A 890 -24.48 10.84 -2.96
CA TYR A 890 -25.67 11.57 -2.53
C TYR A 890 -26.87 10.89 -3.16
N VAL A 891 -27.66 10.18 -2.36
CA VAL A 891 -28.75 9.34 -2.88
C VAL A 891 -30.10 9.65 -2.23
N ASN A 892 -31.14 9.71 -3.06
CA ASN A 892 -32.53 9.60 -2.64
C ASN A 892 -33.02 8.18 -2.94
N VAL A 893 -33.87 7.62 -2.08
CA VAL A 893 -34.43 6.27 -2.25
C VAL A 893 -35.94 6.32 -2.24
N ALA A 894 -36.57 5.74 -3.28
CA ALA A 894 -38.02 5.71 -3.42
C ALA A 894 -38.49 4.39 -4.04
N GLY A 895 -39.70 3.96 -3.68
CA GLY A 895 -40.34 2.77 -4.27
C GLY A 895 -41.08 1.93 -3.24
N SER A 896 -41.37 0.67 -3.60
CA SER A 896 -42.05 -0.25 -2.70
C SER A 896 -41.50 -1.66 -2.80
N ALA A 897 -41.20 -2.26 -1.66
CA ALA A 897 -40.85 -3.67 -1.53
C ALA A 897 -42.03 -4.47 -0.99
N SER A 898 -42.13 -5.75 -1.36
CA SER A 898 -43.05 -6.69 -0.73
C SER A 898 -42.43 -8.06 -0.51
N THR A 899 -43.00 -8.82 0.43
CA THR A 899 -42.58 -10.19 0.76
C THR A 899 -43.69 -10.91 1.52
N THR A 900 -43.53 -12.22 1.73
CA THR A 900 -44.43 -12.99 2.60
C THR A 900 -43.83 -13.16 3.99
N TYR A 901 -44.65 -13.16 5.04
CA TYR A 901 -44.24 -13.42 6.43
C TYR A 901 -43.32 -14.66 6.53
N GLY A 902 -42.25 -14.58 7.33
CA GLY A 902 -41.22 -15.62 7.39
C GLY A 902 -40.09 -15.49 6.37
N THR A 903 -40.16 -14.55 5.42
CA THR A 903 -39.11 -14.28 4.45
C THR A 903 -38.62 -12.83 4.52
N LEU A 904 -37.35 -12.58 4.22
CA LEU A 904 -36.81 -11.22 4.19
C LEU A 904 -37.13 -10.58 2.84
N ALA A 905 -37.63 -9.33 2.85
CA ALA A 905 -38.07 -8.67 1.64
C ALA A 905 -36.94 -8.42 0.64
N SER A 906 -37.26 -8.50 -0.65
CA SER A 906 -36.32 -8.10 -1.70
C SER A 906 -36.27 -6.58 -1.84
N LEU A 907 -35.06 -6.03 -2.03
CA LEU A 907 -34.85 -4.61 -2.32
C LEU A 907 -35.16 -4.25 -3.79
N GLY A 908 -35.47 -5.23 -4.65
CA GLY A 908 -35.61 -5.04 -6.10
C GLY A 908 -36.75 -4.12 -6.56
N GLY A 909 -37.68 -3.76 -5.67
CA GLY A 909 -38.73 -2.75 -5.94
C GLY A 909 -38.36 -1.32 -5.51
N LEU A 910 -37.14 -1.10 -5.01
CA LEU A 910 -36.63 0.21 -4.64
C LEU A 910 -35.75 0.79 -5.75
N THR A 911 -35.91 2.09 -5.98
CA THR A 911 -35.09 2.87 -6.90
C THR A 911 -34.22 3.86 -6.12
N MET A 912 -33.03 4.12 -6.64
CA MET A 912 -32.05 5.00 -6.02
C MET A 912 -31.53 5.99 -7.08
N THR A 913 -31.59 7.28 -6.78
CA THR A 913 -31.22 8.36 -7.70
C THR A 913 -30.30 9.37 -7.02
N GLY A 914 -29.48 10.06 -7.81
CA GLY A 914 -28.54 11.08 -7.33
C GLY A 914 -27.10 10.84 -7.78
N VAL A 915 -26.15 11.51 -7.12
CA VAL A 915 -24.74 11.55 -7.51
C VAL A 915 -24.00 10.32 -6.98
N ASN A 916 -23.26 9.63 -7.85
CA ASN A 916 -22.52 8.40 -7.56
C ASN A 916 -23.39 7.25 -6.99
N ALA A 917 -24.69 7.24 -7.31
CA ALA A 917 -25.63 6.19 -6.85
C ALA A 917 -25.18 4.77 -7.24
N ASN A 918 -24.51 4.61 -8.38
CA ASN A 918 -23.92 3.35 -8.85
C ASN A 918 -22.82 2.78 -7.92
N ARG A 919 -22.30 3.57 -6.97
CA ARG A 919 -21.30 3.14 -5.97
C ARG A 919 -21.92 2.74 -4.63
N VAL A 920 -23.24 2.85 -4.49
CA VAL A 920 -23.98 2.59 -3.24
C VAL A 920 -24.72 1.26 -3.33
N THR A 921 -24.68 0.48 -2.26
CA THR A 921 -25.49 -0.74 -2.07
C THR A 921 -26.49 -0.51 -0.95
N LEU A 922 -27.76 -0.78 -1.24
CA LEU A 922 -28.83 -0.77 -0.23
C LEU A 922 -28.87 -2.11 0.51
N GLY A 923 -29.22 -2.06 1.79
CA GLY A 923 -29.45 -3.22 2.65
C GLY A 923 -30.55 -2.93 3.65
N TRP A 924 -31.38 -3.90 4.01
CA TRP A 924 -32.32 -3.71 5.12
C TRP A 924 -31.58 -3.53 6.44
N GLY A 925 -32.05 -2.57 7.25
CA GLY A 925 -31.58 -2.36 8.62
C GLY A 925 -32.18 -3.40 9.59
N SER A 926 -31.73 -3.36 10.84
CA SER A 926 -32.10 -4.34 11.88
C SER A 926 -33.59 -4.39 12.22
N ALA A 927 -34.37 -3.37 11.87
CA ALA A 927 -35.82 -3.34 12.07
C ALA A 927 -36.60 -4.24 11.09
N VAL A 928 -36.03 -4.63 9.94
CA VAL A 928 -36.69 -5.50 8.95
C VAL A 928 -36.08 -6.90 9.00
N THR A 929 -36.84 -7.86 9.51
CA THR A 929 -36.42 -9.25 9.71
C THR A 929 -37.50 -10.23 9.24
N THR A 930 -37.19 -11.52 9.14
CA THR A 930 -38.18 -12.56 8.80
C THR A 930 -39.31 -12.70 9.84
N ALA A 931 -39.13 -12.16 11.05
CA ALA A 931 -40.09 -12.18 12.14
C ALA A 931 -41.00 -10.94 12.18
N LEU A 932 -40.74 -9.92 11.36
CA LEU A 932 -41.62 -8.74 11.25
C LEU A 932 -42.99 -9.18 10.73
N GLY A 933 -44.06 -8.80 11.45
CA GLY A 933 -45.43 -9.27 11.20
C GLY A 933 -45.98 -8.91 9.83
N ALA A 934 -47.10 -9.54 9.45
CA ALA A 934 -47.80 -9.19 8.23
C ALA A 934 -48.50 -7.82 8.36
N GLY A 935 -48.36 -6.96 7.35
CA GLY A 935 -48.89 -5.59 7.36
C GLY A 935 -48.20 -4.64 6.37
N SER A 936 -48.65 -3.39 6.32
CA SER A 936 -48.00 -2.31 5.56
C SER A 936 -47.19 -1.42 6.49
N TYR A 937 -45.94 -1.15 6.11
CA TYR A 937 -44.96 -0.37 6.84
C TYR A 937 -44.46 0.78 5.96
N ASN A 938 -44.18 1.93 6.59
CA ASN A 938 -43.47 3.05 5.98
C ASN A 938 -42.06 3.13 6.61
N PRO A 939 -41.09 2.34 6.12
CA PRO A 939 -39.72 2.32 6.63
C PRO A 939 -38.98 3.66 6.38
N SER A 940 -39.12 4.60 7.31
CA SER A 940 -38.38 5.87 7.35
C SER A 940 -37.44 5.92 8.55
N GLY A 941 -36.18 5.55 8.34
CA GLY A 941 -35.13 5.64 9.36
C GLY A 941 -33.88 4.79 9.05
N PRO A 942 -32.71 5.13 9.60
CA PRO A 942 -31.46 4.40 9.35
C PRO A 942 -31.47 2.98 9.89
N ASP A 943 -32.23 2.71 10.97
CA ASP A 943 -32.42 1.36 11.53
C ASP A 943 -33.25 0.44 10.62
N VAL A 944 -33.83 1.00 9.54
CA VAL A 944 -34.78 0.30 8.66
C VAL A 944 -34.21 0.13 7.25
N LEU A 945 -33.52 1.13 6.69
CA LEU A 945 -32.78 1.01 5.43
C LEU A 945 -31.36 1.55 5.58
N SER A 946 -30.37 0.69 5.35
CA SER A 946 -28.96 1.03 5.29
C SER A 946 -28.52 1.30 3.84
N ALA A 947 -27.64 2.28 3.67
CA ALA A 947 -26.98 2.57 2.41
C ALA A 947 -25.46 2.57 2.65
N THR A 948 -24.76 1.67 1.96
CA THR A 948 -23.30 1.47 2.13
C THR A 948 -22.57 1.84 0.85
N GLY A 949 -21.56 2.70 0.95
CA GLY A 949 -20.77 3.15 -0.19
C GLY A 949 -19.53 2.28 -0.37
N SER A 950 -19.32 1.78 -1.59
CA SER A 950 -18.06 1.13 -1.99
C SER A 950 -16.84 2.06 -1.98
N GLY A 951 -17.08 3.39 -1.92
CA GLY A 951 -16.05 4.42 -1.91
C GLY A 951 -15.86 5.16 -0.59
N GLY A 952 -16.75 5.02 0.39
CA GLY A 952 -16.78 5.84 1.60
C GLY A 952 -18.20 6.26 2.01
N ALA A 953 -18.35 7.47 2.54
CA ALA A 953 -19.56 7.90 3.23
C ALA A 953 -20.70 8.27 2.27
N VAL A 954 -21.92 7.81 2.59
CA VAL A 954 -23.12 8.06 1.78
C VAL A 954 -24.04 9.05 2.48
N TYR A 955 -24.42 10.13 1.79
CA TYR A 955 -25.49 11.02 2.23
C TYR A 955 -26.82 10.50 1.66
N VAL A 956 -27.73 10.10 2.55
CA VAL A 956 -29.11 9.73 2.18
C VAL A 956 -30.00 10.95 2.41
N GLY A 957 -30.63 11.41 1.34
CA GLY A 957 -31.58 12.54 1.35
C GLY A 957 -32.98 12.08 1.70
N SER A 958 -33.91 12.15 0.74
CA SER A 958 -35.27 11.68 0.92
C SER A 958 -35.36 10.15 0.85
N VAL A 959 -36.13 9.58 1.78
CA VAL A 959 -36.48 8.15 1.82
C VAL A 959 -38.00 8.03 1.76
N ALA A 960 -38.52 7.60 0.62
CA ALA A 960 -39.94 7.43 0.32
C ALA A 960 -40.22 5.96 -0.05
N VAL A 961 -40.08 5.08 0.94
CA VAL A 961 -40.15 3.62 0.76
C VAL A 961 -41.39 3.06 1.44
N GLY A 962 -42.16 2.24 0.73
CA GLY A 962 -43.19 1.36 1.31
C GLY A 962 -42.69 -0.08 1.44
N LEU A 963 -43.09 -0.78 2.50
CA LEU A 963 -42.86 -2.22 2.68
C LEU A 963 -44.18 -2.92 3.01
N THR A 964 -44.59 -3.90 2.21
CA THR A 964 -45.78 -4.73 2.48
C THR A 964 -45.36 -6.17 2.78
N ILE A 965 -45.79 -6.70 3.93
CA ILE A 965 -45.59 -8.10 4.30
C ILE A 965 -46.93 -8.82 4.21
N ASP A 966 -47.07 -9.67 3.20
CA ASP A 966 -48.21 -10.54 2.99
C ASP A 966 -48.21 -11.71 3.98
N ARG A 967 -49.40 -12.28 4.24
CA ARG A 967 -49.56 -13.37 5.20
C ARG A 967 -49.10 -14.71 4.60
N ALA A 968 -48.37 -15.51 5.38
CA ALA A 968 -47.87 -16.81 4.94
C ALA A 968 -48.99 -17.86 4.85
N PRO A 969 -48.95 -18.80 3.89
CA PRO A 969 -49.91 -19.90 3.85
C PRO A 969 -49.67 -20.90 5.00
N LEU A 970 -50.72 -21.27 5.72
CA LEU A 970 -50.70 -22.35 6.72
C LEU A 970 -51.82 -23.35 6.43
N THR A 971 -51.47 -24.62 6.27
CA THR A 971 -52.43 -25.71 6.02
C THR A 971 -52.69 -26.50 7.30
N ILE A 972 -53.97 -26.75 7.61
CA ILE A 972 -54.41 -27.55 8.75
C ILE A 972 -55.26 -28.72 8.24
N SER A 973 -54.77 -29.95 8.43
CA SER A 973 -55.40 -31.18 7.92
C SER A 973 -55.94 -32.05 9.06
N ALA A 974 -57.22 -32.46 9.00
CA ALA A 974 -57.89 -33.17 10.11
C ALA A 974 -58.12 -34.68 9.84
N ASN A 975 -57.65 -35.58 10.71
CA ASN A 975 -57.86 -37.03 10.58
C ASN A 975 -58.04 -37.73 11.94
N ALA A 976 -58.70 -38.89 11.96
CA ALA A 976 -58.89 -39.74 13.14
C ALA A 976 -59.17 -41.22 12.79
N SER A 977 -59.02 -42.12 13.77
CA SER A 977 -59.47 -43.51 13.65
C SER A 977 -59.83 -44.13 15.00
N LYS A 978 -60.82 -45.02 15.03
CA LYS A 978 -61.16 -45.87 16.18
C LYS A 978 -61.61 -47.26 15.73
N THR A 979 -61.79 -48.19 16.66
CA THR A 979 -62.52 -49.44 16.43
C THR A 979 -63.93 -49.30 16.99
N TYR A 980 -64.90 -50.03 16.44
CA TYR A 980 -66.27 -50.06 16.91
C TYR A 980 -66.35 -50.51 18.37
N ASP A 981 -66.94 -49.68 19.20
CA ASP A 981 -67.09 -49.85 20.65
C ASP A 981 -68.54 -49.57 21.11
N GLY A 982 -69.46 -49.34 20.17
CA GLY A 982 -70.84 -48.94 20.43
C GLY A 982 -71.04 -47.47 20.84
N LEU A 983 -69.99 -46.64 20.84
CA LEU A 983 -70.04 -45.23 21.28
C LEU A 983 -69.77 -44.22 20.16
N ALA A 984 -70.47 -43.09 20.22
CA ALA A 984 -70.34 -42.00 19.26
C ALA A 984 -68.97 -41.31 19.35
N PHE A 985 -68.34 -41.06 18.20
CA PHE A 985 -67.11 -40.30 18.11
C PHE A 985 -67.35 -38.79 18.31
N SER A 986 -66.43 -38.13 19.00
CA SER A 986 -66.40 -36.69 19.21
C SER A 986 -64.95 -36.20 19.24
N GLY A 987 -64.66 -35.10 18.55
CA GLY A 987 -63.32 -34.50 18.44
C GLY A 987 -62.59 -34.87 17.15
N GLY A 988 -61.26 -34.99 17.21
CA GLY A 988 -60.41 -35.25 16.06
C GLY A 988 -58.93 -34.99 16.36
N SER A 989 -58.08 -35.06 15.34
CA SER A 989 -56.68 -34.66 15.43
C SER A 989 -56.29 -33.86 14.18
N VAL A 990 -55.47 -32.83 14.33
CA VAL A 990 -54.96 -32.01 13.22
C VAL A 990 -53.45 -32.09 13.07
N ALA A 991 -52.98 -32.02 11.83
CA ALA A 991 -51.58 -31.74 11.49
C ALA A 991 -51.47 -30.35 10.86
N TYR A 992 -50.41 -29.61 11.20
CA TYR A 992 -50.12 -28.28 10.68
C TYR A 992 -48.92 -28.35 9.72
N SER A 993 -48.97 -27.60 8.61
CA SER A 993 -47.85 -27.46 7.68
C SER A 993 -47.79 -26.03 7.14
N GLY A 994 -46.59 -25.42 7.12
CA GLY A 994 -46.39 -24.04 6.66
C GLY A 994 -46.06 -23.00 7.74
N PHE A 995 -45.84 -23.40 9.01
CA PHE A 995 -45.28 -22.49 10.01
C PHE A 995 -43.87 -22.03 9.60
N MET A 996 -43.65 -20.72 9.72
CA MET A 996 -42.39 -20.03 9.45
C MET A 996 -41.62 -19.80 10.76
N ASN A 997 -40.34 -19.41 10.67
CA ASN A 997 -39.51 -19.01 11.83
C ASN A 997 -39.43 -20.01 13.00
N GLY A 998 -39.80 -21.29 12.80
CA GLY A 998 -39.88 -22.29 13.87
C GLY A 998 -41.11 -22.16 14.78
N GLU A 999 -42.13 -21.40 14.36
CA GLU A 999 -43.38 -21.24 15.10
C GLU A 999 -44.21 -22.53 15.19
N THR A 1000 -45.17 -22.56 16.13
CA THR A 1000 -46.08 -23.69 16.36
C THR A 1000 -47.51 -23.18 16.54
N ALA A 1001 -48.46 -24.09 16.79
CA ALA A 1001 -49.87 -23.74 16.99
C ALA A 1001 -50.15 -22.70 18.09
N SER A 1002 -49.19 -22.39 18.96
CA SER A 1002 -49.28 -21.28 19.94
C SER A 1002 -49.43 -19.88 19.33
N VAL A 1003 -49.06 -19.68 18.06
CA VAL A 1003 -49.22 -18.37 17.36
C VAL A 1003 -50.58 -18.21 16.67
N LEU A 1004 -51.46 -19.19 16.83
CA LEU A 1004 -52.84 -19.17 16.34
C LEU A 1004 -53.79 -18.73 17.46
N SER A 1005 -54.86 -18.05 17.09
CA SER A 1005 -55.92 -17.59 17.98
C SER A 1005 -57.26 -18.22 17.60
N GLY A 1006 -58.25 -18.14 18.48
CA GLY A 1006 -59.55 -18.80 18.31
C GLY A 1006 -59.58 -20.21 18.89
N THR A 1007 -60.67 -20.94 18.61
CA THR A 1007 -60.91 -22.28 19.15
C THR A 1007 -60.97 -23.26 17.99
N LEU A 1008 -60.16 -24.32 18.02
CA LEU A 1008 -60.22 -25.37 17.01
C LEU A 1008 -61.52 -26.17 17.16
N LEU A 1009 -62.34 -26.16 16.12
CA LEU A 1009 -63.62 -26.87 16.07
C LEU A 1009 -63.55 -28.01 15.05
N TYR A 1010 -64.03 -29.19 15.44
CA TYR A 1010 -64.16 -30.36 14.57
C TYR A 1010 -65.60 -30.54 14.10
N GLY A 1011 -65.78 -30.87 12.83
CA GLY A 1011 -67.08 -31.06 12.19
C GLY A 1011 -67.09 -32.23 11.21
N GLY A 1012 -68.05 -32.20 10.29
CA GLY A 1012 -68.30 -33.27 9.33
C GLY A 1012 -69.09 -34.44 9.91
N THR A 1013 -69.32 -35.46 9.09
CA THR A 1013 -70.12 -36.66 9.46
C THR A 1013 -69.44 -37.55 10.50
N ALA A 1014 -68.18 -37.31 10.82
CA ALA A 1014 -67.44 -37.99 11.88
C ALA A 1014 -68.00 -37.69 13.28
N GLN A 1015 -68.51 -36.47 13.52
CA GLN A 1015 -69.05 -36.10 14.83
C GLN A 1015 -70.40 -36.81 15.03
N GLY A 1016 -70.50 -37.65 16.06
CA GLY A 1016 -71.67 -38.52 16.30
C GLY A 1016 -71.58 -39.89 15.61
N ALA A 1017 -70.54 -40.19 14.84
CA ALA A 1017 -70.39 -41.48 14.17
C ALA A 1017 -70.15 -42.62 15.18
N VAL A 1018 -71.01 -43.64 15.16
CA VAL A 1018 -70.92 -44.84 16.02
C VAL A 1018 -70.45 -46.07 15.24
N ASN A 1019 -71.10 -46.33 14.11
CA ASN A 1019 -70.96 -47.57 13.34
C ASN A 1019 -69.63 -47.67 12.58
N ALA A 1020 -69.26 -48.88 12.17
CA ALA A 1020 -68.07 -49.09 11.35
C ALA A 1020 -68.26 -48.47 9.95
N GLY A 1021 -67.23 -47.75 9.47
CA GLY A 1021 -67.29 -46.98 8.24
C GLY A 1021 -66.25 -45.86 8.17
N ARG A 1022 -66.27 -45.08 7.08
CA ARG A 1022 -65.41 -43.90 6.91
C ARG A 1022 -66.27 -42.65 6.82
N TYR A 1023 -65.97 -41.65 7.63
CA TYR A 1023 -66.77 -40.45 7.83
C TYR A 1023 -65.92 -39.20 7.57
N SER A 1024 -66.51 -38.15 7.01
CA SER A 1024 -65.82 -36.88 6.78
C SER A 1024 -65.50 -36.17 8.11
N LEU A 1025 -64.27 -35.73 8.28
CA LEU A 1025 -63.81 -34.96 9.45
C LEU A 1025 -63.27 -33.62 8.96
N THR A 1026 -63.97 -32.54 9.31
CA THR A 1026 -63.59 -31.18 8.96
C THR A 1026 -63.01 -30.45 10.18
N ALA A 1027 -62.20 -29.43 9.95
CA ALA A 1027 -61.68 -28.56 11.01
C ALA A 1027 -61.89 -27.08 10.64
N SER A 1028 -62.07 -26.22 11.66
CA SER A 1028 -62.25 -24.77 11.48
C SER A 1028 -61.96 -23.99 12.78
N GLY A 1029 -62.13 -22.66 12.76
CA GLY A 1029 -62.25 -21.83 13.97
C GLY A 1029 -60.97 -21.16 14.48
N LEU A 1030 -59.81 -21.40 13.86
CA LEU A 1030 -58.56 -20.70 14.16
C LEU A 1030 -58.32 -19.52 13.20
N SER A 1031 -57.59 -18.53 13.69
CA SER A 1031 -57.13 -17.35 12.96
C SER A 1031 -55.69 -17.00 13.36
N SER A 1032 -55.08 -16.05 12.64
CA SER A 1032 -53.79 -15.47 12.97
C SER A 1032 -53.71 -14.03 12.45
N ALA A 1033 -52.71 -13.26 12.85
CA ALA A 1033 -52.31 -12.03 12.18
C ALA A 1033 -51.42 -12.31 10.95
N ASN A 1034 -50.57 -13.34 11.03
CA ASN A 1034 -49.47 -13.58 10.10
C ASN A 1034 -49.73 -14.67 9.06
N TYR A 1035 -50.76 -15.52 9.24
CA TYR A 1035 -51.03 -16.68 8.37
C TYR A 1035 -52.39 -16.64 7.67
N VAL A 1036 -52.43 -16.95 6.37
CA VAL A 1036 -53.65 -17.35 5.66
C VAL A 1036 -53.88 -18.84 5.94
N ILE A 1037 -54.87 -19.13 6.78
CA ILE A 1037 -55.16 -20.51 7.20
C ILE A 1037 -56.07 -21.18 6.18
N THR A 1038 -55.61 -22.30 5.63
CA THR A 1038 -56.38 -23.19 4.75
C THR A 1038 -56.65 -24.49 5.47
N TYR A 1039 -57.93 -24.86 5.59
CA TYR A 1039 -58.34 -26.14 6.16
C TYR A 1039 -58.47 -27.20 5.07
N VAL A 1040 -57.95 -28.39 5.35
CA VAL A 1040 -58.07 -29.57 4.49
C VAL A 1040 -58.85 -30.63 5.26
N ASP A 1041 -60.05 -30.91 4.77
CA ASP A 1041 -60.90 -31.97 5.30
C ASP A 1041 -60.25 -33.34 5.10
N GLY A 1042 -60.36 -34.19 6.12
CA GLY A 1042 -59.94 -35.59 6.05
C GLY A 1042 -61.03 -36.50 6.58
N SER A 1043 -60.64 -37.55 7.31
CA SER A 1043 -61.60 -38.59 7.70
C SER A 1043 -61.40 -39.15 9.11
N LEU A 1044 -62.52 -39.51 9.74
CA LEU A 1044 -62.58 -40.57 10.74
C LEU A 1044 -62.74 -41.92 10.04
N THR A 1045 -61.98 -42.93 10.46
CA THR A 1045 -62.27 -44.34 10.11
C THR A 1045 -62.64 -45.12 11.37
N VAL A 1046 -63.83 -45.71 11.39
CA VAL A 1046 -64.30 -46.63 12.44
C VAL A 1046 -64.17 -48.06 11.90
N ASN A 1047 -63.24 -48.84 12.46
CA ASN A 1047 -63.02 -50.24 12.08
C ASN A 1047 -64.07 -51.15 12.74
N LYS A 1048 -64.39 -52.30 12.13
CA LYS A 1048 -65.28 -53.29 12.75
C LYS A 1048 -64.66 -53.93 14.00
N ALA A 1049 -65.49 -54.36 14.95
CA ALA A 1049 -65.08 -55.14 16.12
C ALA A 1049 -65.05 -56.66 15.79
N PRO A 1050 -64.11 -57.45 16.32
CA PRO A 1050 -64.08 -58.90 16.09
C PRO A 1050 -65.17 -59.63 16.89
N LEU A 1051 -65.85 -60.59 16.27
CA LEU A 1051 -66.81 -61.49 16.93
C LEU A 1051 -66.58 -62.94 16.51
N THR A 1052 -66.60 -63.87 17.46
CA THR A 1052 -66.40 -65.31 17.20
C THR A 1052 -67.65 -66.11 17.50
N ILE A 1053 -67.99 -67.04 16.61
CA ILE A 1053 -69.11 -67.99 16.74
C ILE A 1053 -68.54 -69.42 16.66
N ALA A 1054 -68.56 -70.15 17.78
CA ALA A 1054 -67.99 -71.48 17.89
C ALA A 1054 -69.07 -72.55 18.04
N VAL A 1055 -68.97 -73.63 17.26
CA VAL A 1055 -69.92 -74.76 17.24
C VAL A 1055 -69.49 -75.87 18.20
N ASN A 1056 -70.45 -76.39 18.95
CA ASN A 1056 -70.28 -77.47 19.91
C ASN A 1056 -70.22 -78.86 19.22
N GLY A 1057 -69.40 -79.77 19.76
CA GLY A 1057 -69.30 -81.17 19.28
C GLY A 1057 -70.36 -82.12 19.85
N VAL A 1058 -70.52 -83.30 19.21
CA VAL A 1058 -71.53 -84.32 19.52
C VAL A 1058 -70.95 -85.74 19.34
N THR A 1059 -71.45 -86.75 20.07
CA THR A 1059 -71.07 -88.16 19.89
C THR A 1059 -72.31 -89.06 19.96
N LYS A 1060 -72.40 -90.10 19.10
CA LYS A 1060 -73.47 -91.12 19.13
C LYS A 1060 -72.92 -92.53 18.83
N ASN A 1061 -73.69 -93.56 19.16
CA ASN A 1061 -73.38 -94.95 18.75
C ASN A 1061 -73.97 -95.27 17.37
N TYR A 1062 -73.42 -96.27 16.68
CA TYR A 1062 -73.89 -96.69 15.37
C TYR A 1062 -75.24 -97.41 15.46
N ASP A 1063 -76.25 -96.77 14.87
CA ASP A 1063 -77.66 -97.16 14.85
C ASP A 1063 -78.23 -97.18 13.41
N GLY A 1064 -77.41 -96.84 12.40
CA GLY A 1064 -77.82 -96.69 10.99
C GLY A 1064 -78.57 -95.39 10.65
N VAL A 1065 -78.78 -94.48 11.63
CA VAL A 1065 -79.55 -93.23 11.49
C VAL A 1065 -78.63 -92.03 11.27
N PRO A 1066 -78.91 -91.12 10.32
CA PRO A 1066 -78.00 -90.03 9.98
C PRO A 1066 -78.04 -88.92 11.02
N PHE A 1067 -76.91 -88.24 11.24
CA PHE A 1067 -76.89 -87.04 12.09
C PHE A 1067 -77.41 -85.79 11.35
N SER A 1068 -78.03 -84.88 12.10
CA SER A 1068 -78.57 -83.60 11.62
C SER A 1068 -78.56 -82.59 12.77
N GLY A 1069 -77.98 -81.40 12.55
CA GLY A 1069 -78.03 -80.26 13.46
C GLY A 1069 -76.68 -79.79 14.03
N GLY A 1070 -76.75 -78.95 15.06
CA GLY A 1070 -75.61 -78.36 15.78
C GLY A 1070 -76.07 -77.35 16.85
N SER A 1071 -75.13 -76.80 17.63
CA SER A 1071 -75.35 -75.77 18.65
C SER A 1071 -74.11 -74.87 18.75
N SER A 1072 -74.26 -73.56 19.01
CA SER A 1072 -73.14 -72.59 18.98
C SER A 1072 -73.12 -71.61 20.15
N ILE A 1073 -71.94 -71.09 20.46
CA ILE A 1073 -71.66 -70.05 21.45
C ILE A 1073 -71.05 -68.82 20.74
N TYR A 1074 -71.38 -67.62 21.20
CA TYR A 1074 -70.98 -66.33 20.62
C TYR A 1074 -70.13 -65.56 21.62
N SER A 1075 -69.04 -64.93 21.19
CA SER A 1075 -68.15 -64.13 22.04
C SER A 1075 -67.52 -62.97 21.27
N GLY A 1076 -67.39 -61.79 21.89
CA GLY A 1076 -66.80 -60.59 21.30
C GLY A 1076 -67.76 -59.41 21.08
N PHE A 1077 -69.05 -59.53 21.47
CA PHE A 1077 -69.95 -58.37 21.46
C PHE A 1077 -69.45 -57.28 22.40
N VAL A 1078 -69.43 -56.03 21.93
CA VAL A 1078 -69.09 -54.84 22.70
C VAL A 1078 -70.36 -54.15 23.23
N ASN A 1079 -70.20 -53.28 24.22
CA ASN A 1079 -71.28 -52.47 24.80
C ASN A 1079 -72.55 -53.22 25.26
N GLY A 1080 -72.42 -54.49 25.66
CA GLY A 1080 -73.55 -55.32 26.11
C GLY A 1080 -74.50 -55.78 25.00
N GLU A 1081 -74.11 -55.65 23.73
CA GLU A 1081 -74.86 -56.16 22.60
C GLU A 1081 -74.95 -57.70 22.59
N GLY A 1082 -75.89 -58.24 21.81
CA GLY A 1082 -76.12 -59.67 21.68
C GLY A 1082 -76.55 -60.05 20.26
N LEU A 1083 -77.22 -61.18 20.11
CA LEU A 1083 -77.57 -61.76 18.80
C LEU A 1083 -78.33 -60.82 17.85
N SER A 1084 -79.03 -59.79 18.38
CA SER A 1084 -79.70 -58.75 17.60
C SER A 1084 -78.75 -57.84 16.80
N ALA A 1085 -77.45 -57.79 17.12
CA ALA A 1085 -76.44 -57.07 16.34
C ALA A 1085 -75.90 -57.88 15.15
N LEU A 1086 -76.45 -59.08 14.93
CA LEU A 1086 -76.18 -59.96 13.78
C LEU A 1086 -77.41 -60.07 12.89
N SER A 1087 -77.19 -60.41 11.63
CA SER A 1087 -78.26 -60.62 10.65
C SER A 1087 -77.96 -61.82 9.76
N GLY A 1088 -79.01 -62.49 9.28
CA GLY A 1088 -78.96 -63.75 8.56
C GLY A 1088 -79.53 -64.91 9.39
N THR A 1089 -79.29 -66.14 8.95
CA THR A 1089 -79.72 -67.36 9.65
C THR A 1089 -78.51 -68.25 9.86
N LEU A 1090 -78.29 -68.69 11.10
CA LEU A 1090 -77.21 -69.63 11.41
C LEU A 1090 -77.53 -71.00 10.81
N VAL A 1091 -76.71 -71.46 9.86
CA VAL A 1091 -76.86 -72.76 9.20
C VAL A 1091 -75.74 -73.69 9.68
N TYR A 1092 -76.10 -74.88 10.14
CA TYR A 1092 -75.14 -75.94 10.46
C TYR A 1092 -74.86 -76.81 9.24
N GLY A 1093 -73.59 -76.93 8.88
CA GLY A 1093 -73.09 -77.73 7.77
C GLY A 1093 -71.96 -78.66 8.22
N GLY A 1094 -70.98 -78.87 7.34
CA GLY A 1094 -69.85 -79.77 7.57
C GLY A 1094 -70.16 -81.24 7.29
N SER A 1095 -69.14 -82.09 7.35
CA SER A 1095 -69.24 -83.51 6.98
C SER A 1095 -70.10 -84.35 7.93
N ALA A 1096 -70.52 -83.79 9.08
CA ALA A 1096 -71.39 -84.44 10.05
C ALA A 1096 -72.84 -84.57 9.56
N GLN A 1097 -73.31 -83.66 8.70
CA GLN A 1097 -74.71 -83.67 8.27
C GLN A 1097 -74.96 -84.84 7.30
N GLY A 1098 -75.96 -85.67 7.60
CA GLY A 1098 -76.35 -86.81 6.76
C GLY A 1098 -75.52 -88.08 6.94
N THR A 1099 -74.40 -88.03 7.66
CA THR A 1099 -73.52 -89.21 7.84
C THR A 1099 -74.10 -90.24 8.81
N ARG A 1100 -73.87 -91.52 8.51
CA ARG A 1100 -74.43 -92.69 9.25
C ARG A 1100 -73.36 -93.64 9.79
N ASN A 1101 -72.20 -93.70 9.13
CA ASN A 1101 -71.20 -94.74 9.38
C ASN A 1101 -70.30 -94.36 10.57
N PRO A 1102 -69.69 -95.36 11.25
CA PRO A 1102 -68.71 -95.08 12.29
C PRO A 1102 -67.54 -94.25 11.75
N GLY A 1103 -67.15 -93.22 12.48
CA GLY A 1103 -66.23 -92.21 11.97
C GLY A 1103 -66.33 -90.88 12.72
N VAL A 1104 -65.60 -89.89 12.21
CA VAL A 1104 -65.44 -88.55 12.80
C VAL A 1104 -65.68 -87.51 11.71
N TYR A 1105 -66.48 -86.50 12.02
CA TYR A 1105 -67.00 -85.55 11.02
C TYR A 1105 -67.11 -84.14 11.60
N SER A 1106 -67.07 -83.09 10.78
CA SER A 1106 -67.16 -81.69 11.23
C SER A 1106 -68.60 -81.16 11.24
N ILE A 1107 -68.92 -80.34 12.25
CA ILE A 1107 -70.17 -79.58 12.34
C ILE A 1107 -69.81 -78.10 12.11
N ALA A 1108 -69.88 -77.65 10.87
CA ALA A 1108 -69.57 -76.27 10.53
C ALA A 1108 -70.74 -75.33 10.83
N ALA A 1109 -70.48 -74.04 11.03
CA ALA A 1109 -71.53 -73.03 11.02
C ALA A 1109 -71.17 -71.85 10.11
N SER A 1110 -72.20 -71.25 9.53
CA SER A 1110 -72.10 -70.05 8.69
C SER A 1110 -73.45 -69.32 8.63
N GLY A 1111 -73.53 -68.22 7.87
CA GLY A 1111 -74.80 -67.60 7.48
C GLY A 1111 -75.25 -66.38 8.28
N LEU A 1112 -74.47 -65.91 9.27
CA LEU A 1112 -74.66 -64.62 9.93
C LEU A 1112 -73.61 -63.60 9.46
N THR A 1113 -74.00 -62.33 9.50
CA THR A 1113 -73.21 -61.16 9.09
C THR A 1113 -73.47 -60.01 10.07
N SER A 1114 -72.57 -59.02 10.10
CA SER A 1114 -72.83 -57.75 10.80
C SER A 1114 -72.21 -56.57 10.07
N ALA A 1115 -72.86 -55.41 10.17
CA ALA A 1115 -72.31 -54.14 9.70
C ALA A 1115 -71.14 -53.68 10.59
N ASN A 1116 -71.21 -53.95 11.90
CA ASN A 1116 -70.26 -53.45 12.89
C ASN A 1116 -69.26 -54.49 13.41
N TYR A 1117 -69.60 -55.78 13.29
CA TYR A 1117 -68.69 -56.87 13.64
C TYR A 1117 -68.11 -57.59 12.42
N ASP A 1118 -66.86 -58.01 12.55
CA ASP A 1118 -66.22 -58.95 11.65
C ASP A 1118 -66.29 -60.35 12.27
N ILE A 1119 -67.00 -61.27 11.61
CA ILE A 1119 -67.47 -62.53 12.22
C ILE A 1119 -66.57 -63.69 11.80
N THR A 1120 -65.97 -64.36 12.79
CA THR A 1120 -65.18 -65.59 12.61
C THR A 1120 -65.96 -66.80 13.10
N TYR A 1121 -66.01 -67.86 12.29
CA TYR A 1121 -66.64 -69.13 12.64
C TYR A 1121 -65.61 -70.19 13.06
N VAL A 1122 -65.97 -71.04 14.03
CA VAL A 1122 -65.15 -72.17 14.49
C VAL A 1122 -66.01 -73.45 14.51
N ASP A 1123 -65.59 -74.46 13.76
CA ASP A 1123 -66.32 -75.72 13.58
C ASP A 1123 -66.28 -76.66 14.79
N GLY A 1124 -67.36 -77.40 14.99
CA GLY A 1124 -67.51 -78.48 15.98
C GLY A 1124 -67.26 -79.86 15.36
N ARG A 1125 -67.45 -80.92 16.14
CA ARG A 1125 -67.08 -82.29 15.74
C ARG A 1125 -68.12 -83.35 16.17
N LEU A 1126 -68.57 -84.16 15.23
CA LEU A 1126 -69.38 -85.38 15.45
C LEU A 1126 -68.50 -86.63 15.51
N ALA A 1127 -68.86 -87.63 16.32
CA ALA A 1127 -68.31 -88.99 16.27
C ALA A 1127 -69.38 -90.11 16.34
N ILE A 1128 -69.17 -91.21 15.61
CA ILE A 1128 -70.06 -92.40 15.52
C ILE A 1128 -69.26 -93.72 15.75
N ILE A 1129 -69.78 -94.71 16.50
CA ILE A 1129 -69.02 -95.88 17.04
C ILE A 1129 -69.69 -97.26 16.76
N PRO A 1130 -68.99 -98.34 16.31
CA PRO A 1130 -69.60 -99.66 15.93
C PRO A 1130 -69.93 -100.63 17.11
N ARG A 1131 -70.54 -101.80 16.82
CA ARG A 1131 -71.00 -102.80 17.82
C ARG A 1131 -70.86 -104.27 17.37
N ASP A 1132 -70.14 -105.12 18.13
CA ASP A 1132 -70.53 -106.51 18.40
C ASP A 1132 -69.86 -107.11 19.67
N ALA A 1133 -70.19 -108.36 20.03
CA ALA A 1133 -70.22 -108.89 21.39
C ALA A 1133 -68.93 -109.47 22.01
N GLY A 1134 -68.79 -109.28 23.34
CA GLY A 1134 -68.70 -110.42 24.26
C GLY A 1134 -67.38 -110.73 24.98
N ALA A 1135 -67.45 -110.69 26.32
CA ALA A 1135 -66.65 -111.46 27.28
C ALA A 1135 -65.11 -111.23 27.40
N CYS A 1136 -64.74 -110.60 28.53
CA CYS A 1136 -63.94 -111.33 29.52
C CYS A 1136 -64.56 -111.06 30.91
N SER A 1137 -65.24 -112.06 31.45
CA SER A 1137 -65.71 -112.11 32.84
C SER A 1137 -64.81 -113.11 33.58
N LEU A 1138 -64.65 -113.03 34.89
CA LEU A 1138 -65.62 -112.55 35.86
C LEU A 1138 -65.02 -111.66 36.98
N GLY A 1139 -65.88 -111.17 37.87
CA GLY A 1139 -65.49 -110.36 39.03
C GLY A 1139 -66.65 -110.20 40.01
N ALA A 1140 -67.46 -111.23 40.28
CA ALA A 1140 -67.07 -112.58 40.74
C ALA A 1140 -66.32 -113.55 39.78
N GLY A 1141 -64.97 -113.46 39.66
CA GLY A 1141 -64.08 -114.56 39.18
C GLY A 1141 -63.10 -114.40 37.96
N GLY A 1142 -62.17 -113.44 37.93
CA GLY A 1142 -60.94 -113.36 37.08
C GLY A 1142 -61.05 -113.14 35.54
N ASN A 1143 -60.14 -112.43 34.82
CA ASN A 1143 -58.83 -111.85 35.23
C ASN A 1143 -58.27 -110.58 34.45
N PRO A 1144 -57.52 -110.60 33.30
CA PRO A 1144 -56.29 -109.74 33.17
C PRO A 1144 -55.87 -109.07 31.79
N ILE A 1145 -54.78 -108.25 31.82
CA ILE A 1145 -53.79 -107.81 30.75
C ILE A 1145 -54.15 -106.63 29.78
N CYS A 1146 -53.24 -105.82 29.16
CA CYS A 1146 -52.09 -104.92 29.54
C CYS A 1146 -51.37 -104.35 28.26
N GLY A 1147 -50.61 -103.23 28.36
CA GLY A 1147 -49.54 -102.79 27.42
C GLY A 1147 -49.95 -101.99 26.16
N ALA A 1148 -49.09 -101.26 25.41
CA ALA A 1148 -47.68 -100.80 25.57
C ALA A 1148 -47.33 -99.67 24.52
N THR A 1149 -46.07 -99.20 24.48
CA THR A 1149 -45.40 -98.18 23.57
C THR A 1149 -45.12 -98.71 22.11
N PRO A 1150 -44.34 -98.12 21.14
CA PRO A 1150 -43.50 -96.86 21.09
C PRO A 1150 -43.63 -95.66 20.02
N PRO A 1151 -43.06 -95.57 18.77
CA PRO A 1151 -42.03 -94.53 18.40
C PRO A 1151 -42.12 -93.67 17.06
N ASP A 1152 -41.43 -92.50 17.05
CA ASP A 1152 -40.56 -91.82 15.99
C ASP A 1152 -41.10 -91.50 14.54
N PRO A 1153 -40.39 -90.85 13.55
CA PRO A 1153 -39.31 -89.80 13.47
C PRO A 1153 -39.58 -88.58 12.51
N ALA A 1154 -38.68 -87.55 12.46
CA ALA A 1154 -38.06 -86.93 11.23
C ALA A 1154 -37.37 -85.53 11.40
N ALA A 1155 -36.42 -85.17 10.50
CA ALA A 1155 -35.65 -83.90 10.36
C ALA A 1155 -35.70 -83.39 8.86
N PRO A 1156 -34.89 -82.45 8.26
CA PRO A 1156 -33.68 -81.69 8.71
C PRO A 1156 -33.38 -80.25 8.09
N LEU A 1157 -32.19 -79.64 8.41
CA LEU A 1157 -31.36 -78.62 7.67
C LEU A 1157 -31.87 -77.15 7.43
N GLY A 1158 -31.07 -76.09 7.14
CA GLY A 1158 -29.60 -75.86 6.99
C GLY A 1158 -29.22 -74.40 6.52
N LEU A 1159 -27.95 -73.96 6.66
CA LEU A 1159 -27.41 -72.56 6.50
C LEU A 1159 -27.06 -72.07 5.06
N ASN A 1160 -26.97 -70.74 4.82
CA ASN A 1160 -25.73 -70.03 4.33
C ASN A 1160 -25.84 -68.51 4.04
N ASP A 1161 -24.67 -67.82 4.10
CA ASP A 1161 -24.38 -66.41 3.72
C ASP A 1161 -24.27 -66.15 2.20
N GLN A 1162 -24.35 -64.86 1.78
CA GLN A 1162 -23.49 -64.14 0.79
C GLN A 1162 -24.16 -62.87 0.18
N ALA A 1163 -23.35 -61.92 -0.30
CA ALA A 1163 -23.71 -60.80 -1.21
C ALA A 1163 -23.21 -61.13 -2.65
N PRO A 1164 -23.15 -60.26 -3.71
CA PRO A 1164 -23.48 -58.81 -3.84
C PRO A 1164 -24.10 -58.36 -5.22
N ILE A 1165 -24.03 -57.03 -5.52
CA ILE A 1165 -24.07 -56.32 -6.85
C ILE A 1165 -25.45 -56.22 -7.59
N GLU A 1166 -26.06 -55.04 -7.87
CA GLU A 1166 -25.75 -53.86 -8.77
C GLU A 1166 -26.06 -54.15 -10.28
N VAL A 1167 -26.75 -53.31 -11.09
CA VAL A 1167 -26.31 -52.01 -11.68
C VAL A 1167 -27.49 -51.20 -12.31
N VAL A 1168 -27.62 -49.91 -11.91
CA VAL A 1168 -27.84 -48.63 -12.69
C VAL A 1168 -28.84 -48.63 -13.90
N LEU A 1169 -29.86 -47.75 -14.01
CA LEU A 1169 -29.78 -46.31 -14.39
C LEU A 1169 -31.08 -45.48 -14.11
N ARG A 1170 -30.96 -44.47 -13.24
CA ARG A 1170 -31.51 -43.08 -13.27
C ARG A 1170 -31.99 -42.59 -11.90
#